data_AF-A0A1C5DXJ8-F1
#
_entry.id   AF-A0A1C5DXJ8-F1
#
_cell.length_a   1.000
_cell.length_b   1.000
_cell.length_c   1.000
_cell.angle_alpha   90.00
_cell.angle_beta   90.00
_cell.angle_gamma   90.00
#
_symmetry.space_group_name_H-M   'P 1'
#
loop_
_entity.id
_entity.type
_entity.pdbx_description
1 polymer ?
#
loop_
_entity_poly.entity_id
_entity_poly.type
_entity_poly.pdbx_seq_one_letter_code
_entity_poly.pdbx_strand_id
1 'polypeptide(L)'
;MSTAGAPAVALSAPTKATKKSWETWLRAHIDPVWRPGEWDSARWLFTGDLDNPRTSSSRCRTRRCDVIVRAQETFCTYCSDQRRKSGLPREEFAATFIPARSRSLPLTVVGPCTLTRDGVRCVRPQVSGGLCAAHDNSRKYPAARGTFERWLRERAMPFTDVPVCMVADCAGASMNSRGLCNYHWRAWRAECRSSTAPVPAAQWAPGQPLYLLAHQFHLAPLPELLRWEVLYAVQQMDQWVRALEPHWIRGVISHLTTADTLLDVTNTARLTKPHQSAVRTVENLQSAARAGYSEFSGITLIDQDVIDLRVLGLRHSASGKRRHLPGRVDLRTVRQPWLRQALRHWVTTARPTTEDFKRTFHATTIASTALAQRADAGDDPAALTFADATLAVDAFRAAHKRDGTPYSSSFRRSLLGMFFQLIAYGRRCGTLDDLAGTFTRVPVEHVISVEEPNEDFIGKAIPESVIRQLDAHLDTLGTGNTYGCRDIAPEARHLLYRTMYIVLRDTGRRPLEIVSLARDCLEIHNGQPTLIWDNHKRKRHRRRLPITTSTADAIRTWQACRDQLHLPAKGDRYLFPSLTALSDAPHISSTYLSDALRLWVDALPQLHAEGTDSKGQRLLFDRSLIYPYAFRHSYAQRHADAGTPVDVLRELMDHKSIAMTQRYYNPRELHQAGEKSQVA
;
A
#
# COMPACT_ATOMS: atom_id res chain seq x y z
N MET A 1 -11.05 -21.75 -45.07
CA MET A 1 -9.98 -20.76 -45.31
C MET A 1 -9.49 -20.30 -43.96
N SER A 2 -8.32 -20.79 -43.54
CA SER A 2 -7.77 -20.59 -42.20
C SER A 2 -7.22 -19.16 -42.09
N THR A 3 -7.88 -18.30 -41.32
CA THR A 3 -7.36 -16.98 -40.97
C THR A 3 -6.20 -17.17 -39.99
N ALA A 4 -4.98 -17.28 -40.55
CA ALA A 4 -3.75 -17.23 -39.78
C ALA A 4 -3.76 -15.99 -38.87
N GLY A 5 -3.72 -16.21 -37.55
CA GLY A 5 -3.61 -15.13 -36.58
C GLY A 5 -2.40 -14.27 -36.89
N ALA A 6 -2.62 -12.98 -37.13
CA ALA A 6 -1.54 -12.03 -37.35
C ALA A 6 -0.58 -12.05 -36.13
N PRO A 7 0.74 -12.04 -36.35
CA PRO A 7 1.70 -12.01 -35.25
C PRO A 7 1.48 -10.74 -34.42
N ALA A 8 1.44 -10.89 -33.09
CA ALA A 8 1.36 -9.79 -32.16
C ALA A 8 2.48 -8.78 -32.47
N VAL A 9 2.11 -7.57 -32.89
CA VAL A 9 3.07 -6.50 -33.20
C VAL A 9 3.79 -6.13 -31.90
N ALA A 10 5.02 -6.60 -31.76
CA ALA A 10 5.88 -6.15 -30.68
C ALA A 10 6.16 -4.65 -30.89
N LEU A 11 5.74 -3.82 -29.93
CA LEU A 11 6.04 -2.39 -29.93
C LEU A 11 7.56 -2.20 -29.93
N SER A 12 8.10 -1.88 -31.10
CA SER A 12 9.49 -1.48 -31.26
C SER A 12 9.65 -0.03 -30.77
N ALA A 13 10.83 0.29 -30.23
CA ALA A 13 11.14 1.66 -29.82
C ALA A 13 10.97 2.64 -30.99
N PRO A 14 10.57 3.91 -30.74
CA PRO A 14 10.34 4.88 -31.80
C PRO A 14 11.62 5.09 -32.63
N THR A 15 11.49 4.89 -33.94
CA THR A 15 12.50 5.27 -34.92
C THR A 15 12.73 6.78 -34.90
N LYS A 16 13.87 7.27 -35.42
CA LYS A 16 14.13 8.72 -35.51
C LYS A 16 12.99 9.49 -36.17
N ALA A 17 12.36 8.92 -37.21
CA ALA A 17 11.23 9.53 -37.91
C ALA A 17 9.95 9.62 -37.07
N THR A 18 9.70 8.67 -36.16
CA THR A 18 8.47 8.63 -35.34
C THR A 18 8.59 9.40 -34.04
N LYS A 19 9.80 9.71 -33.56
CA LYS A 19 10.04 10.47 -32.32
C LYS A 19 9.32 11.83 -32.29
N LYS A 20 9.34 12.60 -33.39
CA LYS A 20 8.71 13.94 -33.45
C LYS A 20 7.18 13.87 -33.42
N SER A 21 6.60 12.90 -34.12
CA SER A 21 5.14 12.67 -34.12
C SER A 21 4.67 12.17 -32.75
N TRP A 22 5.44 11.28 -32.12
CA TRP A 22 5.19 10.82 -30.76
C TRP A 22 5.24 11.96 -29.75
N GLU A 23 6.25 12.83 -29.83
CA GLU A 23 6.35 14.00 -28.97
C GLU A 23 5.17 14.96 -29.14
N THR A 24 4.72 15.18 -30.38
CA THR A 24 3.55 16.01 -30.68
C THR A 24 2.30 15.41 -30.05
N TRP A 25 2.13 14.09 -30.15
CA TRP A 25 1.03 13.38 -29.50
C TRP A 25 1.08 13.53 -27.99
N LEU A 26 2.25 13.36 -27.36
CA LEU A 26 2.44 13.53 -25.91
C LEU A 26 2.01 14.91 -25.44
N ARG A 27 2.46 15.97 -26.13
CA ARG A 27 2.11 17.35 -25.81
C ARG A 27 0.60 17.60 -25.86
N ALA A 28 -0.11 16.94 -26.79
CA ALA A 28 -1.56 17.04 -26.90
C ALA A 28 -2.33 16.25 -25.82
N HIS A 29 -1.69 15.26 -25.19
CA HIS A 29 -2.31 14.35 -24.20
C HIS A 29 -1.80 14.58 -22.76
N ILE A 30 -1.09 15.68 -22.54
CA ILE A 30 -0.65 16.14 -21.23
C ILE A 30 -1.61 17.22 -20.75
N ASP A 31 -2.10 17.07 -19.52
CA ASP A 31 -2.86 18.11 -18.83
C ASP A 31 -1.88 19.22 -18.38
N PRO A 32 -1.96 20.44 -18.94
CA PRO A 32 -1.06 21.52 -18.57
C PRO A 32 -1.32 22.06 -17.16
N VAL A 33 -2.49 21.75 -16.57
CA VAL A 33 -2.92 22.19 -15.22
C VAL A 33 -2.87 21.03 -14.22
N TRP A 34 -2.15 19.95 -14.54
CA TRP A 34 -1.97 18.80 -13.66
C TRP A 34 -1.43 19.21 -12.29
N ARG A 35 -2.11 18.79 -11.21
CA ARG A 35 -1.80 19.14 -9.81
C ARG A 35 -1.59 20.65 -9.61
N PRO A 36 -2.68 21.45 -9.68
CA PRO A 36 -2.62 22.90 -9.52
C PRO A 36 -1.90 23.29 -8.22
N GLY A 37 -0.95 24.23 -8.30
CA GLY A 37 -0.15 24.68 -7.16
C GLY A 37 1.03 23.76 -6.78
N GLU A 38 1.05 22.51 -7.24
CA GLU A 38 2.19 21.60 -7.04
C GLU A 38 3.09 21.52 -8.29
N TRP A 39 2.54 21.64 -9.50
CA TRP A 39 3.29 21.56 -10.75
C TRP A 39 3.62 22.94 -11.34
N ASP A 40 4.90 23.17 -11.66
CA ASP A 40 5.41 24.34 -12.37
C ASP A 40 5.96 23.90 -13.74
N SER A 41 5.18 24.14 -14.80
CA SER A 41 5.51 23.75 -16.17
C SER A 41 6.67 24.56 -16.77
N ALA A 42 6.87 25.81 -16.33
CA ALA A 42 7.96 26.65 -16.79
C ALA A 42 9.31 26.12 -16.29
N ARG A 43 9.34 25.66 -15.03
CA ARG A 43 10.55 25.09 -14.39
C ARG A 43 10.66 23.58 -14.47
N TRP A 44 9.66 22.88 -15.02
CA TRP A 44 9.59 21.42 -14.99
C TRP A 44 9.75 20.84 -13.58
N LEU A 45 9.22 21.55 -12.59
CA LEU A 45 9.41 21.28 -11.17
C LEU A 45 8.07 20.88 -10.54
N PHE A 46 8.05 19.72 -9.92
CA PHE A 46 6.97 19.34 -9.03
C PHE A 46 7.37 19.63 -7.59
N THR A 47 6.52 20.36 -6.87
CA THR A 47 6.60 20.66 -5.44
C THR A 47 5.33 20.18 -4.78
N GLY A 48 5.37 18.95 -4.25
CA GLY A 48 4.22 18.36 -3.59
C GLY A 48 3.76 19.14 -2.35
N ASP A 49 2.48 19.47 -2.30
CA ASP A 49 1.82 20.05 -1.15
C ASP A 49 1.78 19.00 -0.02
N LEU A 50 2.29 19.37 1.15
CA LEU A 50 2.37 18.48 2.30
C LEU A 50 1.00 18.23 2.94
N ASP A 51 0.03 19.11 2.68
CA ASP A 51 -1.34 18.96 3.15
C ASP A 51 -2.20 18.18 2.14
N ASN A 52 -1.71 17.98 0.91
CA ASN A 52 -2.36 17.15 -0.08
C ASN A 52 -2.13 15.65 0.22
N PRO A 53 -3.18 14.87 0.55
CA PRO A 53 -3.03 13.46 0.91
C PRO A 53 -2.61 12.56 -0.28
N ARG A 54 -2.56 13.10 -1.50
CA ARG A 54 -2.01 12.42 -2.69
C ARG A 54 -0.53 12.71 -2.91
N THR A 55 0.16 13.32 -1.96
CA THR A 55 1.62 13.55 -1.96
C THR A 55 2.25 12.85 -0.76
N SER A 56 3.19 11.92 -1.02
CA SER A 56 3.78 11.04 -0.01
C SER A 56 5.03 11.66 0.61
N SER A 57 4.85 12.73 1.38
CA SER A 57 5.89 13.41 2.16
C SER A 57 5.27 14.12 3.36
N SER A 58 6.05 14.37 4.40
CA SER A 58 5.55 15.03 5.62
C SER A 58 6.66 15.84 6.27
N ARG A 59 6.30 16.71 7.22
CA ARG A 59 7.30 17.36 8.08
C ARG A 59 7.81 16.38 9.12
N CYS A 60 9.07 16.57 9.54
CA CYS A 60 9.63 15.90 10.69
C CYS A 60 8.73 16.13 11.92
N ARG A 61 8.40 15.07 12.66
CA ARG A 61 7.48 15.15 13.81
C ARG A 61 7.96 16.08 14.93
N THR A 62 9.27 16.27 15.07
CA THR A 62 9.84 17.23 16.03
C THR A 62 9.31 18.64 15.78
N ARG A 63 8.56 19.21 16.74
CA ARG A 63 7.82 20.47 16.59
C ARG A 63 8.66 21.66 16.15
N ARG A 64 9.94 21.70 16.55
CA ARG A 64 10.91 22.74 16.21
C ARG A 64 11.83 22.35 15.04
N CYS A 65 11.38 21.47 14.15
CA CYS A 65 12.15 20.98 13.02
C CYS A 65 11.38 21.09 11.70
N ASP A 66 11.83 21.94 10.78
CA ASP A 66 11.17 22.14 9.49
C ASP A 66 11.65 21.20 8.37
N VAL A 67 12.39 20.14 8.71
CA VAL A 67 12.86 19.20 7.69
C VAL A 67 11.69 18.39 7.16
N ILE A 68 11.56 18.37 5.84
CA ILE A 68 10.60 17.51 5.15
C ILE A 68 11.22 16.14 4.97
N VAL A 69 10.47 15.13 5.38
CA VAL A 69 10.86 13.72 5.36
C VAL A 69 9.99 12.95 4.37
N ARG A 70 10.49 11.78 3.96
CA ARG A 70 9.72 10.84 3.13
C ARG A 70 8.57 10.33 3.97
N ALA A 71 7.44 9.97 3.35
CA ALA A 71 6.31 9.47 4.12
C ALA A 71 6.66 8.30 5.05
N GLN A 72 7.58 7.40 4.68
CA GLN A 72 7.95 6.26 5.52
C GLN A 72 8.63 6.67 6.84
N GLU A 73 9.18 7.88 6.90
CA GLU A 73 9.97 8.40 8.01
C GLU A 73 9.11 9.26 8.93
N THR A 74 9.27 9.09 10.24
CA THR A 74 8.62 9.97 11.25
C THR A 74 9.50 11.17 11.61
N PHE A 75 10.81 10.97 11.62
CA PHE A 75 11.80 11.97 11.98
C PHE A 75 12.83 12.10 10.86
N CYS A 76 13.43 13.27 10.70
CA CYS A 76 14.60 13.38 9.83
C CYS A 76 15.78 12.60 10.44
N THR A 77 16.77 12.24 9.63
CA THR A 77 17.95 11.45 10.08
C THR A 77 18.57 12.01 11.36
N TYR A 78 18.78 13.33 11.42
CA TYR A 78 19.33 13.99 12.60
C TYR A 78 18.43 13.83 13.84
N CYS A 79 17.14 14.11 13.73
CA CYS A 79 16.22 13.97 14.87
C CYS A 79 16.05 12.50 15.28
N SER A 80 16.08 11.57 14.32
CA SER A 80 16.05 10.13 14.57
C SER A 80 17.26 9.67 15.39
N ASP A 81 18.45 10.14 15.04
CA ASP A 81 19.70 9.82 15.75
C ASP A 81 19.75 10.45 17.14
N GLN A 82 19.34 11.72 17.28
CA GLN A 82 19.29 12.41 18.56
C GLN A 82 18.27 11.77 19.51
N ARG A 83 17.10 11.37 18.98
CA ARG A 83 16.11 10.62 19.76
C ARG A 83 16.71 9.33 20.30
N ARG A 84 17.39 8.56 19.44
CA ARG A 84 18.03 7.30 19.83
C ARG A 84 19.06 7.50 20.94
N LYS A 85 19.82 8.60 20.90
CA LYS A 85 20.79 8.97 21.94
C LYS A 85 20.13 9.41 23.24
N SER A 86 19.01 10.13 23.15
CA SER A 86 18.28 10.63 24.32
C SER A 86 17.56 9.54 25.11
N GLY A 87 17.23 8.40 24.47
CA GLY A 87 16.39 7.36 25.06
C GLY A 87 14.91 7.73 25.21
N LEU A 88 14.53 8.99 24.93
CA LEU A 88 13.18 9.49 25.13
C LEU A 88 12.15 8.78 24.21
N PRO A 89 10.92 8.56 24.71
CA PRO A 89 9.78 8.19 23.89
C PRO A 89 9.58 9.17 22.73
N ARG A 90 8.98 8.69 21.62
CA ARG A 90 8.84 9.48 20.38
C ARG A 90 8.08 10.79 20.59
N GLU A 91 6.99 10.77 21.35
CA GLU A 91 6.14 11.95 21.56
C GLU A 91 6.84 13.00 22.42
N GLU A 92 7.43 12.56 23.53
CA GLU A 92 8.17 13.43 24.44
C GLU A 92 9.35 14.10 23.73
N PHE A 93 10.13 13.31 22.98
CA PHE A 93 11.21 13.85 22.16
C PHE A 93 10.68 14.85 21.11
N ALA A 94 9.60 14.52 20.42
CA ALA A 94 9.04 15.39 19.38
C ALA A 94 8.55 16.74 19.94
N ALA A 95 8.01 16.75 21.16
CA ALA A 95 7.50 17.94 21.83
C ALA A 95 8.62 18.82 22.42
N THR A 96 9.66 18.20 22.97
CA THR A 96 10.67 18.91 23.80
C THR A 96 11.99 19.20 23.07
N PHE A 97 12.39 18.37 22.10
CA PHE A 97 13.70 18.49 21.48
C PHE A 97 13.78 19.70 20.53
N ILE A 98 14.83 20.51 20.72
CA ILE A 98 15.17 21.64 19.86
C ILE A 98 16.42 21.28 19.05
N PRO A 99 16.30 21.09 17.72
CA PRO A 99 17.45 20.72 16.89
C PRO A 99 18.56 21.78 16.87
N ALA A 100 19.69 21.50 17.50
CA ALA A 100 20.90 22.33 17.44
C ALA A 100 21.89 21.77 16.40
N ARG A 101 21.87 22.31 15.18
CA ARG A 101 22.69 21.80 14.07
C ARG A 101 23.95 22.62 13.89
N SER A 102 25.10 21.95 13.97
CA SER A 102 26.41 22.55 13.66
C SER A 102 26.59 22.84 12.15
N ARG A 103 25.78 22.22 11.29
CA ARG A 103 25.77 22.44 9.85
C ARG A 103 24.38 22.90 9.42
N SER A 104 24.31 24.00 8.65
CA SER A 104 23.06 24.43 8.05
C SER A 104 22.52 23.35 7.10
N LEU A 105 21.19 23.20 7.06
CA LEU A 105 20.55 22.42 6.02
C LEU A 105 20.85 23.03 4.65
N PRO A 106 20.83 22.22 3.58
CA PRO A 106 20.77 22.75 2.23
C PRO A 106 19.65 23.81 2.10
N LEU A 107 19.95 24.89 1.37
CA LEU A 107 19.07 26.05 1.15
C LEU A 107 18.69 26.87 2.41
N THR A 108 19.04 26.42 3.62
CA THR A 108 18.82 27.23 4.84
C THR A 108 20.03 28.07 5.19
N VAL A 109 19.74 29.26 5.72
CA VAL A 109 20.71 30.19 6.27
C VAL A 109 20.52 30.24 7.80
N VAL A 110 21.61 30.29 8.56
CA VAL A 110 21.54 30.31 10.03
C VAL A 110 21.01 31.66 10.53
N GLY A 111 21.27 32.73 9.78
CA GLY A 111 20.85 34.09 10.06
C GLY A 111 21.60 35.10 9.19
N PRO A 112 21.20 36.38 9.20
CA PRO A 112 21.95 37.43 8.51
C PRO A 112 23.24 37.76 9.25
N CYS A 113 24.21 38.28 8.51
CA CYS A 113 25.48 38.80 9.03
C CYS A 113 25.24 39.72 10.24
N THR A 114 26.09 39.61 11.25
CA THR A 114 26.01 40.43 12.47
C THR A 114 26.50 41.86 12.25
N LEU A 115 27.19 42.12 11.14
CA LEU A 115 27.68 43.46 10.81
C LEU A 115 26.52 44.45 10.68
N THR A 116 26.59 45.49 11.49
CA THR A 116 25.69 46.65 11.46
C THR A 116 26.54 47.91 11.41
N ARG A 117 26.18 48.85 10.56
CA ARG A 117 26.84 50.15 10.44
C ARG A 117 25.80 51.20 10.10
N ASP A 118 25.88 52.36 10.76
CA ASP A 118 25.00 53.50 10.52
C ASP A 118 23.50 53.11 10.54
N GLY A 119 23.13 52.20 11.46
CA GLY A 119 21.77 51.68 11.60
C GLY A 119 21.37 50.58 10.59
N VAL A 120 22.20 50.27 9.59
CA VAL A 120 21.90 49.27 8.56
C VAL A 120 22.62 47.96 8.86
N ARG A 121 21.86 46.86 8.95
CA ARG A 121 22.40 45.51 9.12
C ARG A 121 22.60 44.82 7.77
N CYS A 122 23.75 44.16 7.61
CA CYS A 122 24.03 43.37 6.42
C CYS A 122 23.06 42.18 6.31
N VAL A 123 22.33 42.08 5.20
CA VAL A 123 21.29 41.04 4.99
C VAL A 123 21.86 39.70 4.53
N ARG A 124 23.14 39.66 4.11
CA ARG A 124 23.76 38.45 3.57
C ARG A 124 23.91 37.35 4.64
N PRO A 125 23.79 36.06 4.25
CA PRO A 125 23.86 34.95 5.20
C PRO A 125 25.20 34.91 5.95
N GLN A 126 25.15 34.69 7.27
CA GLN A 126 26.35 34.43 8.06
C GLN A 126 26.93 33.05 7.72
N VAL A 127 28.26 32.97 7.64
CA VAL A 127 28.99 31.75 7.26
C VAL A 127 30.05 31.39 8.29
N SER A 128 30.77 32.38 8.83
CA SER A 128 31.86 32.18 9.80
C SER A 128 31.96 33.35 10.77
N GLY A 129 32.02 33.05 12.07
CA GLY A 129 32.21 34.07 13.12
C GLY A 129 31.17 35.19 13.15
N GLY A 130 29.92 34.89 12.78
CA GLY A 130 28.85 35.89 12.66
C GLY A 130 28.86 36.71 11.37
N LEU A 131 29.90 36.61 10.53
CA LEU A 131 30.05 37.39 9.30
C LEU A 131 29.62 36.60 8.06
N CYS A 132 29.17 37.32 7.02
CA CYS A 132 28.99 36.72 5.68
C CYS A 132 30.33 36.42 5.01
N ALA A 133 30.33 35.56 3.99
CA ALA A 133 31.57 35.16 3.32
C ALA A 133 32.36 36.34 2.70
N ALA A 134 31.66 37.36 2.19
CA ALA A 134 32.30 38.55 1.65
C ALA A 134 33.00 39.36 2.76
N HIS A 135 32.33 39.57 3.90
CA HIS A 135 32.90 40.26 5.05
C HIS A 135 34.05 39.49 5.68
N ASP A 136 33.92 38.18 5.89
CA ASP A 136 34.98 37.33 6.42
C ASP A 136 36.22 37.31 5.51
N ASN A 137 36.05 37.24 4.18
CA ASN A 137 37.17 37.33 3.24
C ASN A 137 37.81 38.73 3.23
N SER A 138 37.02 39.80 3.25
CA SER A 138 37.54 41.18 3.29
C SER A 138 38.37 41.44 4.54
N ARG A 139 37.99 40.83 5.68
CA ARG A 139 38.71 40.91 6.95
C ARG A 139 40.05 40.18 6.88
N LYS A 140 40.11 39.05 6.18
CA LYS A 140 41.31 38.20 6.05
C LYS A 140 42.34 38.73 5.05
N TYR A 141 41.98 39.70 4.20
CA TYR A 141 42.89 40.20 3.17
C TYR A 141 44.08 40.98 3.77
N PRO A 142 45.32 40.81 3.29
CA PRO A 142 46.52 41.41 3.89
C PRO A 142 46.49 42.94 4.04
N ALA A 143 45.82 43.65 3.12
CA ALA A 143 45.64 45.09 3.19
C ALA A 143 44.74 45.55 4.36
N ALA A 144 44.03 44.63 5.02
CA ALA A 144 43.16 44.85 6.17
C ALA A 144 43.79 44.36 7.50
N ARG A 145 45.12 44.08 7.54
CA ARG A 145 45.85 43.75 8.77
C ARG A 145 45.78 44.92 9.76
N GLY A 146 44.78 44.89 10.63
CA GLY A 146 44.49 45.83 11.71
C GLY A 146 43.51 45.19 12.70
N THR A 147 43.14 45.90 13.77
CA THR A 147 42.13 45.39 14.73
C THR A 147 40.76 45.26 14.06
N PHE A 148 39.91 44.37 14.59
CA PHE A 148 38.53 44.19 14.12
C PHE A 148 37.76 45.51 14.06
N GLU A 149 37.96 46.37 15.06
CA GLU A 149 37.36 47.70 15.17
C GLU A 149 37.78 48.63 14.03
N ARG A 150 39.05 48.59 13.63
CA ARG A 150 39.57 49.40 12.52
C ARG A 150 38.97 48.95 11.19
N TRP A 151 38.92 47.65 10.91
CA TRP A 151 38.27 47.12 9.72
C TRP A 151 36.77 47.50 9.67
N LEU A 152 36.08 47.39 10.81
CA LEU A 152 34.67 47.76 10.93
C LEU A 152 34.45 49.26 10.63
N ARG A 153 35.33 50.13 11.13
CA ARG A 153 35.24 51.59 10.95
C ARG A 153 35.62 52.06 9.55
N GLU A 154 36.67 51.50 8.95
CA GLU A 154 37.28 52.05 7.74
C GLU A 154 36.85 51.35 6.45
N ARG A 155 36.35 50.11 6.51
CA ARG A 155 36.15 49.28 5.29
C ARG A 155 34.84 48.51 5.21
N ALA A 156 34.24 48.17 6.35
CA ALA A 156 33.15 47.22 6.36
C ALA A 156 31.80 47.93 6.11
N MET A 157 31.22 47.72 4.93
CA MET A 157 29.90 48.26 4.56
C MET A 157 28.83 47.15 4.54
N PRO A 158 27.62 47.38 5.10
CA PRO A 158 26.52 46.44 5.01
C PRO A 158 26.09 46.18 3.56
N PHE A 159 25.84 44.92 3.22
CA PHE A 159 25.18 44.57 1.97
C PHE A 159 23.67 44.56 2.19
N THR A 160 22.92 45.14 1.25
CA THR A 160 21.45 45.22 1.27
C THR A 160 20.78 44.19 0.35
N ASP A 161 21.58 43.41 -0.38
CA ASP A 161 21.14 42.35 -1.28
C ASP A 161 21.66 40.97 -0.82
N VAL A 162 20.89 39.91 -1.11
CA VAL A 162 21.31 38.52 -0.94
C VAL A 162 21.57 37.92 -2.32
N PRO A 163 22.84 37.67 -2.71
CA PRO A 163 23.13 37.04 -3.99
C PRO A 163 22.57 35.62 -4.02
N VAL A 164 21.96 35.25 -5.15
CA VAL A 164 21.45 33.89 -5.39
C VAL A 164 22.57 32.95 -5.83
N CYS A 165 22.34 31.65 -5.70
CA CYS A 165 23.24 30.64 -6.25
C CYS A 165 23.30 30.75 -7.77
N MET A 166 24.50 30.58 -8.36
CA MET A 166 24.70 30.60 -9.82
C MET A 166 24.10 29.39 -10.55
N VAL A 167 23.72 28.33 -9.83
CA VAL A 167 23.00 27.20 -10.44
C VAL A 167 21.60 27.67 -10.80
N ALA A 168 21.23 27.53 -12.07
CA ALA A 168 19.93 27.96 -12.60
C ALA A 168 18.77 27.43 -11.74
N ASP A 169 17.78 28.29 -11.49
CA ASP A 169 16.57 28.03 -10.68
C ASP A 169 16.82 27.60 -9.22
N CYS A 170 18.07 27.67 -8.72
CA CYS A 170 18.37 27.38 -7.32
C CYS A 170 17.93 28.55 -6.43
N ALA A 171 16.94 28.31 -5.57
CA ALA A 171 16.46 29.29 -4.59
C ALA A 171 17.44 29.56 -3.43
N GLY A 172 18.60 28.88 -3.40
CA GLY A 172 19.57 29.00 -2.32
C GLY A 172 20.37 30.30 -2.41
N ALA A 173 20.57 30.96 -1.28
CA ALA A 173 21.50 32.08 -1.19
C ALA A 173 22.96 31.61 -1.44
N SER A 174 23.73 32.42 -2.18
CA SER A 174 25.17 32.25 -2.28
C SER A 174 25.82 32.48 -0.91
N MET A 175 26.70 31.56 -0.51
CA MET A 175 27.36 31.58 0.80
C MET A 175 28.89 31.50 0.70
N ASN A 176 29.45 31.78 -0.47
CA ASN A 176 30.89 31.84 -0.69
C ASN A 176 31.20 32.84 -1.80
N SER A 177 32.49 33.17 -1.93
CA SER A 177 32.99 34.05 -2.99
C SER A 177 32.88 33.46 -4.40
N ARG A 178 32.48 32.19 -4.54
CA ARG A 178 32.29 31.52 -5.83
C ARG A 178 30.83 31.53 -6.29
N GLY A 179 29.93 32.24 -5.62
CA GLY A 179 28.54 32.36 -6.08
C GLY A 179 27.66 31.13 -5.85
N LEU A 180 28.08 30.17 -5.01
CA LEU A 180 27.34 28.92 -4.79
C LEU A 180 26.68 28.86 -3.41
N CYS A 181 25.53 28.19 -3.29
CA CYS A 181 24.96 27.85 -1.98
C CYS A 181 25.79 26.76 -1.26
N ASN A 182 25.50 26.44 0.02
CA ASN A 182 26.29 25.41 0.76
C ASN A 182 26.32 24.06 0.02
N TYR A 183 25.17 23.67 -0.54
CA TYR A 183 25.01 22.38 -1.18
C TYR A 183 25.85 22.30 -2.45
N HIS A 184 25.65 23.25 -3.36
CA HIS A 184 26.39 23.31 -4.63
C HIS A 184 27.88 23.55 -4.43
N TRP A 185 28.27 24.33 -3.41
CA TRP A 185 29.66 24.49 -3.02
C TRP A 185 30.33 23.16 -2.64
N ARG A 186 29.64 22.32 -1.87
CA ARG A 186 30.16 21.00 -1.46
C ARG A 186 30.24 20.04 -2.65
N ALA A 187 29.25 20.06 -3.53
CA ALA A 187 29.23 19.26 -4.75
C ALA A 187 30.40 19.65 -5.67
N TRP A 188 30.53 20.94 -6.01
CA TRP A 188 31.63 21.47 -6.80
C TRP A 188 32.99 21.13 -6.18
N ARG A 189 33.17 21.35 -4.87
CA ARG A 189 34.43 21.03 -4.18
C ARG A 189 34.73 19.54 -4.11
N ALA A 190 33.72 18.67 -4.14
CA ALA A 190 33.93 17.22 -4.21
C ALA A 190 34.45 16.83 -5.61
N GLU A 191 33.82 17.37 -6.65
CA GLU A 191 34.20 17.09 -8.04
C GLU A 191 35.59 17.65 -8.39
N CYS A 192 35.90 18.87 -7.95
CA CYS A 192 37.24 19.44 -8.12
C CYS A 192 38.31 18.63 -7.38
N ARG A 193 37.97 17.90 -6.30
CA ARG A 193 38.92 17.04 -5.59
C ARG A 193 39.14 15.71 -6.30
N SER A 194 38.18 15.25 -7.10
CA SER A 194 38.28 14.02 -7.89
C SER A 194 38.79 14.24 -9.32
N SER A 195 39.00 15.49 -9.75
CA SER A 195 39.42 15.84 -11.11
C SER A 195 40.84 16.39 -11.16
N THR A 196 41.61 16.00 -12.18
CA THR A 196 42.93 16.56 -12.49
C THR A 196 42.86 17.91 -13.20
N ALA A 197 41.68 18.29 -13.71
CA ALA A 197 41.40 19.59 -14.33
C ALA A 197 40.13 20.20 -13.68
N PRO A 198 40.28 20.95 -12.57
CA PRO A 198 39.14 21.53 -11.87
C PRO A 198 38.42 22.60 -12.72
N VAL A 199 37.13 22.40 -12.97
CA VAL A 199 36.31 23.37 -13.71
C VAL A 199 35.93 24.55 -12.79
N PRO A 200 36.09 25.81 -13.24
CA PRO A 200 35.63 26.99 -12.49
C PRO A 200 34.13 26.92 -12.15
N ALA A 201 33.76 27.36 -10.94
CA ALA A 201 32.36 27.30 -10.47
C ALA A 201 31.34 27.93 -11.43
N ALA A 202 31.71 29.03 -12.11
CA ALA A 202 30.85 29.70 -13.09
C ALA A 202 30.60 28.86 -14.35
N GLN A 203 31.58 28.03 -14.77
CA GLN A 203 31.43 27.11 -15.91
C GLN A 203 30.77 25.79 -15.48
N TRP A 204 30.97 25.39 -14.22
CA TRP A 204 30.36 24.19 -13.66
C TRP A 204 28.86 24.37 -13.40
N ALA A 205 28.45 25.50 -12.83
CA ALA A 205 27.09 25.72 -12.30
C ALA A 205 25.93 25.55 -13.31
N PRO A 206 26.03 25.99 -14.58
CA PRO A 206 24.92 25.86 -15.54
C PRO A 206 24.47 24.41 -15.80
N GLY A 207 25.37 23.44 -15.68
CA GLY A 207 25.07 22.02 -15.91
C GLY A 207 24.57 21.26 -14.68
N GLN A 208 24.37 21.93 -13.54
CA GLN A 208 24.17 21.24 -12.26
C GLN A 208 22.71 21.13 -11.87
N PRO A 209 22.31 19.99 -11.25
CA PRO A 209 20.95 19.81 -10.79
C PRO A 209 20.61 20.71 -9.59
N LEU A 210 19.34 21.06 -9.48
CA LEU A 210 18.75 21.71 -8.31
C LEU A 210 18.93 20.86 -7.05
N TYR A 211 19.05 21.52 -5.89
CA TYR A 211 18.79 20.83 -4.64
C TYR A 211 17.28 20.66 -4.46
N LEU A 212 16.83 19.40 -4.37
CA LEU A 212 15.41 19.06 -4.24
C LEU A 212 15.10 18.56 -2.83
N LEU A 213 14.01 19.07 -2.26
CA LEU A 213 13.43 18.57 -1.01
C LEU A 213 12.74 17.21 -1.22
N ALA A 214 12.38 16.52 -0.14
CA ALA A 214 11.83 15.16 -0.22
C ALA A 214 10.49 15.06 -0.98
N HIS A 215 9.74 16.17 -1.03
CA HIS A 215 8.46 16.31 -1.74
C HIS A 215 8.63 16.85 -3.18
N GLN A 216 9.87 16.97 -3.68
CA GLN A 216 10.16 17.57 -4.98
C GLN A 216 10.83 16.60 -5.96
N PHE A 217 10.52 16.75 -7.24
CA PHE A 217 11.27 16.18 -8.35
C PHE A 217 11.31 17.16 -9.54
N HIS A 218 12.33 17.06 -10.39
CA HIS A 218 12.60 18.01 -11.46
C HIS A 218 12.92 17.27 -12.76
N LEU A 219 12.21 17.61 -13.85
CA LEU A 219 12.34 16.92 -15.14
C LEU A 219 13.26 17.61 -16.14
N ALA A 220 13.66 18.88 -15.93
CA ALA A 220 14.50 19.59 -16.91
C ALA A 220 15.84 18.91 -17.26
N PRO A 221 16.51 18.13 -16.37
CA PRO A 221 17.76 17.47 -16.73
C PRO A 221 17.60 16.34 -17.76
N LEU A 222 16.37 15.92 -18.05
CA LEU A 222 16.10 14.89 -19.05
C LEU A 222 16.17 15.47 -20.47
N PRO A 223 16.61 14.68 -21.47
CA PRO A 223 16.45 15.00 -22.88
C PRO A 223 15.00 15.32 -23.24
N GLU A 224 14.77 16.19 -24.22
CA GLU A 224 13.45 16.77 -24.51
C GLU A 224 12.33 15.73 -24.66
N LEU A 225 12.51 14.73 -25.52
CA LEU A 225 11.52 13.66 -25.70
C LEU A 225 11.25 12.91 -24.39
N LEU A 226 12.31 12.51 -23.69
CA LEU A 226 12.19 11.76 -22.45
C LEU A 226 11.50 12.58 -21.35
N ARG A 227 11.68 13.90 -21.35
CA ARG A 227 11.00 14.82 -20.44
C ARG A 227 9.50 14.78 -20.64
N TRP A 228 9.03 14.81 -21.88
CA TRP A 228 7.61 14.68 -22.24
C TRP A 228 7.06 13.29 -21.91
N GLU A 229 7.81 12.22 -22.22
CA GLU A 229 7.42 10.84 -21.89
C GLU A 229 7.26 10.65 -20.38
N VAL A 230 8.22 11.15 -19.58
CA VAL A 230 8.17 11.05 -18.12
C VAL A 230 7.03 11.90 -17.55
N LEU A 231 6.79 13.11 -18.06
CA LEU A 231 5.67 13.94 -17.60
C LEU A 231 4.33 13.23 -17.87
N TYR A 232 4.08 12.79 -19.11
CA TYR A 232 2.89 12.02 -19.45
C TYR A 232 2.75 10.78 -18.56
N ALA A 233 3.83 10.01 -18.41
CA ALA A 233 3.83 8.79 -17.61
C ALA A 233 3.51 9.04 -16.13
N VAL A 234 4.04 10.14 -15.55
CA VAL A 234 3.73 10.54 -14.19
C VAL A 234 2.26 10.93 -14.06
N GLN A 235 1.68 11.67 -15.00
CA GLN A 235 0.26 12.04 -14.99
C GLN A 235 -0.67 10.83 -15.05
N GLN A 236 -0.36 9.86 -15.93
CA GLN A 236 -1.14 8.62 -15.99
C GLN A 236 -0.96 7.79 -14.70
N MET A 237 0.29 7.63 -14.23
CA MET A 237 0.60 6.90 -13.00
C MET A 237 -0.11 7.48 -11.78
N ASP A 238 -0.22 8.81 -11.69
CA ASP A 238 -0.89 9.49 -10.59
C ASP A 238 -2.34 9.02 -10.40
N GLN A 239 -3.01 8.64 -11.50
CA GLN A 239 -4.37 8.10 -11.46
C GLN A 239 -4.46 6.67 -10.89
N TRP A 240 -3.36 5.94 -10.88
CA TRP A 240 -3.30 4.53 -10.46
C TRP A 240 -2.84 4.38 -9.00
N VAL A 241 -2.00 5.31 -8.54
CA VAL A 241 -1.36 5.25 -7.22
C VAL A 241 -2.18 5.95 -6.15
N ARG A 242 -1.92 5.58 -4.88
CA ARG A 242 -2.58 6.22 -3.74
C ARG A 242 -2.09 7.64 -3.51
N ALA A 243 -0.78 7.82 -3.60
CA ALA A 243 -0.09 9.09 -3.51
C ALA A 243 1.16 9.01 -4.39
N LEU A 244 1.57 10.15 -4.93
CA LEU A 244 2.86 10.26 -5.60
C LEU A 244 3.97 10.19 -4.56
N GLU A 245 5.08 9.54 -4.91
CA GLU A 245 6.26 9.43 -4.06
C GLU A 245 7.43 10.19 -4.72
N PRO A 246 7.55 11.52 -4.54
CA PRO A 246 8.51 12.36 -5.27
C PRO A 246 9.96 11.87 -5.16
N HIS A 247 10.35 11.39 -3.98
CA HIS A 247 11.70 10.87 -3.76
C HIS A 247 12.06 9.66 -4.64
N TRP A 248 11.11 8.76 -4.92
CA TRP A 248 11.37 7.63 -5.83
C TRP A 248 11.43 8.09 -7.27
N ILE A 249 10.52 8.98 -7.69
CA ILE A 249 10.54 9.58 -9.03
C ILE A 249 11.88 10.30 -9.26
N ARG A 250 12.36 11.06 -8.27
CA ARG A 250 13.67 11.71 -8.30
C ARG A 250 14.82 10.73 -8.47
N GLY A 251 14.80 9.62 -7.72
CA GLY A 251 15.81 8.56 -7.87
C GLY A 251 15.81 7.97 -9.27
N VAL A 252 14.62 7.71 -9.83
CA VAL A 252 14.46 7.22 -11.20
C VAL A 252 15.01 8.21 -12.22
N ILE A 253 14.67 9.50 -12.11
CA ILE A 253 15.15 10.54 -13.03
C ILE A 253 16.67 10.57 -13.09
N SER A 254 17.38 10.44 -11.97
CA SER A 254 18.86 10.46 -11.99
C SER A 254 19.48 9.27 -12.73
N HIS A 255 18.74 8.17 -12.92
CA HIS A 255 19.17 7.01 -13.70
C HIS A 255 18.77 7.09 -15.18
N LEU A 256 17.83 7.99 -15.52
CA LEU A 256 17.29 8.17 -16.86
C LEU A 256 17.99 9.28 -17.66
N THR A 257 18.90 10.06 -17.05
CA THR A 257 19.56 11.20 -17.73
C THR A 257 20.35 10.82 -18.98
N THR A 258 20.73 9.55 -19.12
CA THR A 258 21.45 9.01 -20.30
C THR A 258 20.57 8.12 -21.19
N ALA A 259 19.27 8.05 -20.93
CA ALA A 259 18.33 7.29 -21.76
C ALA A 259 17.74 8.18 -22.88
N ASP A 260 17.46 7.58 -24.03
CA ASP A 260 16.82 8.26 -25.16
C ASP A 260 15.29 8.23 -25.08
N THR A 261 14.73 7.21 -24.41
CA THR A 261 13.29 6.98 -24.29
C THR A 261 12.96 6.10 -23.08
N LEU A 262 11.79 6.34 -22.48
CA LEU A 262 11.22 5.54 -21.42
C LEU A 262 10.69 4.19 -21.92
N LEU A 263 10.51 4.04 -23.24
CA LEU A 263 10.02 2.83 -23.89
C LEU A 263 11.06 1.70 -23.97
N ASP A 264 12.32 1.95 -23.61
CA ASP A 264 13.35 0.91 -23.52
C ASP A 264 13.19 0.07 -22.24
N VAL A 265 13.15 -1.26 -22.39
CA VAL A 265 13.09 -2.24 -21.29
C VAL A 265 14.35 -2.26 -20.43
N THR A 266 15.51 -1.84 -20.94
CA THR A 266 16.79 -1.91 -20.19
C THR A 266 16.89 -0.91 -19.05
N ASN A 267 15.99 0.09 -18.98
CA ASN A 267 15.99 1.13 -17.97
C ASN A 267 15.82 0.59 -16.53
N THR A 268 15.15 -0.56 -16.34
CA THR A 268 15.01 -1.19 -15.01
C THR A 268 16.32 -1.82 -14.50
N ALA A 269 17.14 -2.37 -15.41
CA ALA A 269 18.43 -2.97 -15.08
C ALA A 269 19.49 -1.94 -14.64
N ARG A 270 19.28 -0.65 -14.95
CA ARG A 270 20.20 0.45 -14.60
C ARG A 270 20.10 0.92 -13.14
N LEU A 271 19.13 0.43 -12.37
CA LEU A 271 18.99 0.75 -10.94
C LEU A 271 20.00 -0.07 -10.11
N THR A 272 21.15 0.51 -9.78
CA THR A 272 22.19 -0.14 -8.98
C THR A 272 21.71 -0.39 -7.53
N LYS A 273 21.56 -1.67 -7.15
CA LYS A 273 20.96 -2.19 -5.89
C LYS A 273 19.53 -1.66 -5.63
N PRO A 274 18.51 -2.22 -6.31
CA PRO A 274 17.18 -1.66 -6.30
C PRO A 274 16.45 -1.86 -4.96
N HIS A 275 16.04 -0.75 -4.33
CA HIS A 275 14.91 -0.79 -3.41
C HIS A 275 13.64 -1.11 -4.22
N GLN A 276 12.81 -2.08 -3.78
CA GLN A 276 11.65 -2.57 -4.53
C GLN A 276 10.69 -1.44 -4.99
N SER A 277 10.55 -0.38 -4.19
CA SER A 277 9.71 0.78 -4.53
C SER A 277 10.24 1.61 -5.71
N ALA A 278 11.56 1.69 -5.89
CA ALA A 278 12.16 2.38 -7.03
C ALA A 278 11.89 1.62 -8.33
N VAL A 279 12.08 0.30 -8.33
CA VAL A 279 11.77 -0.59 -9.47
C VAL A 279 10.30 -0.45 -9.86
N ARG A 280 9.39 -0.56 -8.89
CA ARG A 280 7.96 -0.38 -9.10
C ARG A 280 7.62 0.99 -9.70
N THR A 281 8.32 2.04 -9.30
CA THR A 281 8.13 3.39 -9.86
C THR A 281 8.53 3.43 -11.33
N VAL A 282 9.71 2.88 -11.68
CA VAL A 282 10.12 2.77 -13.10
C VAL A 282 9.12 1.95 -13.90
N GLU A 283 8.71 0.78 -13.41
CA GLU A 283 7.77 -0.10 -14.10
C GLU A 283 6.42 0.59 -14.35
N ASN A 284 5.92 1.36 -13.38
CA ASN A 284 4.70 2.14 -13.56
C ASN A 284 4.86 3.20 -14.64
N LEU A 285 5.96 3.96 -14.62
CA LEU A 285 6.23 5.00 -15.60
C LEU A 285 6.38 4.40 -17.02
N GLN A 286 7.13 3.31 -17.15
CA GLN A 286 7.28 2.60 -18.42
C GLN A 286 5.95 2.05 -18.93
N SER A 287 5.12 1.47 -18.06
CA SER A 287 3.80 0.98 -18.44
C SER A 287 2.88 2.09 -18.92
N ALA A 288 2.93 3.27 -18.29
CA ALA A 288 2.17 4.44 -18.73
C ALA A 288 2.63 4.92 -20.10
N ALA A 289 3.95 5.08 -20.31
CA ALA A 289 4.47 5.48 -21.60
C ALA A 289 4.16 4.45 -22.70
N ARG A 290 4.29 3.13 -22.42
CA ARG A 290 3.94 2.08 -23.39
C ARG A 290 2.46 2.08 -23.74
N ALA A 291 1.59 2.35 -22.78
CA ALA A 291 0.15 2.47 -23.03
C ALA A 291 -0.14 3.62 -23.99
N GLY A 292 0.37 4.82 -23.69
CA GLY A 292 0.21 5.97 -24.58
C GLY A 292 0.84 5.74 -25.96
N TYR A 293 1.99 5.08 -26.02
CA TYR A 293 2.63 4.75 -27.30
C TYR A 293 1.86 3.68 -28.10
N SER A 294 1.17 2.76 -27.42
CA SER A 294 0.25 1.80 -28.07
C SER A 294 -0.91 2.53 -28.71
N GLU A 295 -1.54 3.45 -27.97
CA GLU A 295 -2.63 4.30 -28.46
C GLU A 295 -2.18 5.17 -29.65
N PHE A 296 -1.03 5.83 -29.53
CA PHE A 296 -0.40 6.57 -30.62
C PHE A 296 -0.16 5.71 -31.87
N SER A 297 0.24 4.44 -31.69
CA SER A 297 0.49 3.50 -32.77
C SER A 297 -0.78 2.84 -33.32
N GLY A 298 -1.97 3.18 -32.82
CA GLY A 298 -3.24 2.56 -33.19
C GLY A 298 -3.39 1.11 -32.71
N ILE A 299 -2.53 0.65 -31.81
CA ILE A 299 -2.60 -0.69 -31.22
C ILE A 299 -3.50 -0.62 -29.99
N THR A 300 -4.61 -1.37 -30.01
CA THR A 300 -5.44 -1.44 -28.80
C THR A 300 -4.75 -2.29 -27.74
N LEU A 301 -4.86 -1.89 -26.47
CA LEU A 301 -4.33 -2.66 -25.33
C LEU A 301 -4.94 -4.08 -25.24
N ILE A 302 -6.03 -4.32 -25.98
CA ILE A 302 -6.78 -5.58 -26.05
C ILE A 302 -6.06 -6.59 -26.94
N ASP A 303 -5.37 -6.14 -27.99
CA ASP A 303 -4.68 -7.02 -28.94
C ASP A 303 -3.36 -7.57 -28.39
N GLN A 304 -2.92 -7.06 -27.24
CA GLN A 304 -1.68 -7.50 -26.61
C GLN A 304 -1.91 -8.81 -25.84
N ASP A 305 -0.96 -9.72 -25.99
CA ASP A 305 -0.87 -10.93 -25.18
C ASP A 305 -0.47 -10.63 -23.73
N VAL A 306 0.25 -9.54 -23.50
CA VAL A 306 0.63 -9.10 -22.16
C VAL A 306 -0.15 -7.85 -21.81
N ILE A 307 -1.19 -8.01 -21.01
CA ILE A 307 -2.03 -6.90 -20.57
C ILE A 307 -1.49 -6.28 -19.29
N ASP A 308 -1.57 -4.96 -19.19
CA ASP A 308 -1.24 -4.23 -17.97
C ASP A 308 -2.52 -3.86 -17.23
N LEU A 309 -2.76 -4.50 -16.07
CA LEU A 309 -3.97 -4.25 -15.28
C LEU A 309 -4.05 -2.80 -14.81
N ARG A 310 -2.89 -2.11 -14.64
CA ARG A 310 -2.82 -0.69 -14.27
C ARG A 310 -3.50 0.19 -15.31
N VAL A 311 -3.20 -0.09 -16.58
CA VAL A 311 -3.65 0.68 -17.73
C VAL A 311 -5.11 0.38 -18.05
N LEU A 312 -5.56 -0.87 -17.89
CA LEU A 312 -6.96 -1.25 -18.07
C LEU A 312 -7.91 -0.60 -17.04
N GLY A 313 -7.36 0.00 -15.97
CA GLY A 313 -8.13 0.79 -15.02
C GLY A 313 -9.18 -0.02 -14.26
N LEU A 314 -8.93 -1.32 -14.06
CA LEU A 314 -9.81 -2.23 -13.33
C LEU A 314 -9.99 -1.75 -11.89
N ARG A 315 -11.23 -1.90 -11.37
CA ARG A 315 -11.61 -1.42 -10.03
C ARG A 315 -11.16 -2.40 -8.96
N HIS A 316 -10.96 -1.96 -7.72
CA HIS A 316 -10.83 -2.89 -6.60
C HIS A 316 -12.20 -3.12 -5.95
N SER A 317 -12.49 -4.35 -5.54
CA SER A 317 -13.78 -4.76 -4.97
C SER A 317 -14.19 -4.03 -3.68
N ALA A 318 -13.23 -3.50 -2.91
CA ALA A 318 -13.49 -2.84 -1.64
C ALA A 318 -13.80 -1.34 -1.79
N SER A 319 -13.69 -0.77 -2.99
CA SER A 319 -13.54 0.68 -3.11
C SER A 319 -14.28 1.40 -4.21
N GLY A 320 -14.64 0.76 -5.32
CA GLY A 320 -15.16 1.49 -6.49
C GLY A 320 -14.17 2.52 -7.08
N LYS A 321 -12.98 2.70 -6.50
CA LYS A 321 -11.89 3.57 -6.96
C LYS A 321 -10.71 2.71 -7.41
N ARG A 322 -9.99 3.17 -8.43
CA ARG A 322 -8.74 2.57 -8.92
C ARG A 322 -7.67 2.73 -7.84
N ARG A 323 -7.18 1.65 -7.22
CA ARG A 323 -5.96 1.69 -6.38
C ARG A 323 -5.30 0.33 -6.17
N HIS A 324 -3.95 0.39 -6.22
CA HIS A 324 -2.94 -0.66 -6.15
C HIS A 324 -3.20 -1.85 -7.08
N LEU A 325 -2.88 -1.63 -8.36
CA LEU A 325 -3.02 -2.65 -9.40
C LEU A 325 -1.75 -3.53 -9.44
N PRO A 326 -1.89 -4.85 -9.19
CA PRO A 326 -0.81 -5.81 -9.31
C PRO A 326 -0.52 -6.08 -10.80
N GLY A 327 0.60 -5.57 -11.28
CA GLY A 327 1.40 -6.14 -12.37
C GLY A 327 0.78 -6.29 -13.76
N ARG A 328 1.61 -6.85 -14.64
CA ARG A 328 1.27 -7.29 -15.99
C ARG A 328 0.85 -8.76 -15.96
N VAL A 329 -0.09 -9.14 -16.81
CA VAL A 329 -0.56 -10.52 -16.96
C VAL A 329 -0.29 -10.97 -18.37
N ASP A 330 0.38 -12.11 -18.50
CA ASP A 330 0.62 -12.76 -19.78
C ASP A 330 -0.51 -13.75 -20.10
N LEU A 331 -1.40 -13.34 -20.99
CA LEU A 331 -2.54 -14.14 -21.45
C LEU A 331 -2.09 -15.38 -22.22
N ARG A 332 -0.85 -15.48 -22.70
CA ARG A 332 -0.33 -16.69 -23.39
C ARG A 332 -0.25 -17.91 -22.50
N THR A 333 -0.33 -17.73 -21.18
CA THR A 333 -0.52 -18.83 -20.22
C THR A 333 -1.86 -19.56 -20.43
N VAL A 334 -2.83 -18.91 -21.08
CA VAL A 334 -4.03 -19.54 -21.63
C VAL A 334 -3.73 -19.90 -23.09
N ARG A 335 -3.68 -21.20 -23.37
CA ARG A 335 -3.19 -21.78 -24.63
C ARG A 335 -4.16 -21.60 -25.81
N GLN A 336 -5.46 -21.76 -25.58
CA GLN A 336 -6.47 -21.69 -26.64
C GLN A 336 -6.74 -20.23 -27.05
N PRO A 337 -6.64 -19.87 -28.35
CA PRO A 337 -6.87 -18.51 -28.82
C PRO A 337 -8.26 -17.96 -28.49
N TRP A 338 -9.31 -18.78 -28.62
CA TRP A 338 -10.70 -18.39 -28.37
C TRP A 338 -10.93 -18.05 -26.88
N LEU A 339 -10.27 -18.75 -25.94
CA LEU A 339 -10.31 -18.40 -24.51
C LEU A 339 -9.58 -17.08 -24.22
N ARG A 340 -8.45 -16.82 -24.87
CA ARG A 340 -7.75 -15.52 -24.75
C ARG A 340 -8.63 -14.39 -25.24
N GLN A 341 -9.31 -14.57 -26.38
CA GLN A 341 -10.24 -13.59 -26.92
C GLN A 341 -11.45 -13.35 -26.00
N ALA A 342 -12.02 -14.40 -25.42
CA ALA A 342 -13.11 -14.27 -24.44
C ALA A 342 -12.67 -13.48 -23.20
N LEU A 343 -11.48 -13.77 -22.65
CA LEU A 343 -10.91 -13.02 -21.52
C LEU A 343 -10.70 -11.54 -21.88
N ARG A 344 -10.15 -11.26 -23.06
CA ARG A 344 -9.95 -9.90 -23.60
C ARG A 344 -11.26 -9.12 -23.70
N HIS A 345 -12.27 -9.71 -24.32
CA HIS A 345 -13.56 -9.06 -24.49
C HIS A 345 -14.27 -8.83 -23.16
N TRP A 346 -14.21 -9.80 -22.24
CA TRP A 346 -14.78 -9.68 -20.91
C TRP A 346 -14.11 -8.58 -20.08
N VAL A 347 -12.77 -8.53 -20.05
CA VAL A 347 -12.05 -7.56 -19.20
C VAL A 347 -12.27 -6.11 -19.68
N THR A 348 -12.44 -5.90 -20.99
CA THR A 348 -12.58 -4.57 -21.58
C THR A 348 -14.00 -4.04 -21.53
N THR A 349 -14.98 -4.93 -21.73
CA THR A 349 -16.40 -4.59 -21.79
C THR A 349 -17.02 -4.60 -20.39
N ALA A 350 -16.83 -5.67 -19.62
CA ALA A 350 -17.44 -5.82 -18.29
C ALA A 350 -16.67 -5.07 -17.20
N ARG A 351 -15.40 -4.71 -17.46
CA ARG A 351 -14.50 -3.99 -16.53
C ARG A 351 -14.53 -4.57 -15.10
N PRO A 352 -14.19 -5.87 -14.94
CA PRO A 352 -14.28 -6.56 -13.66
C PRO A 352 -13.36 -5.93 -12.61
N THR A 353 -13.54 -6.31 -11.35
CA THR A 353 -12.56 -5.93 -10.34
C THR A 353 -11.23 -6.66 -10.57
N THR A 354 -10.11 -6.12 -10.06
CA THR A 354 -8.80 -6.78 -10.13
C THR A 354 -8.83 -8.19 -9.55
N GLU A 355 -9.56 -8.37 -8.43
CA GLU A 355 -9.68 -9.67 -7.76
C GLU A 355 -10.50 -10.65 -8.60
N ASP A 356 -11.62 -10.17 -9.17
CA ASP A 356 -12.44 -10.99 -10.08
C ASP A 356 -11.65 -11.39 -11.32
N PHE A 357 -10.91 -10.44 -11.92
CA PHE A 357 -10.05 -10.72 -13.06
C PHE A 357 -9.01 -11.79 -12.72
N LYS A 358 -8.26 -11.64 -11.62
CA LYS A 358 -7.24 -12.61 -11.20
C LYS A 358 -7.79 -14.01 -11.01
N ARG A 359 -8.94 -14.13 -10.34
CA ARG A 359 -9.57 -15.43 -10.09
C ARG A 359 -10.15 -16.04 -11.35
N THR A 360 -10.80 -15.25 -12.22
CA THR A 360 -11.31 -15.73 -13.51
C THR A 360 -10.15 -16.17 -14.39
N PHE A 361 -9.09 -15.36 -14.47
CA PHE A 361 -7.88 -15.70 -15.21
C PHE A 361 -7.25 -17.00 -14.71
N HIS A 362 -7.07 -17.14 -13.39
CA HIS A 362 -6.57 -18.38 -12.80
C HIS A 362 -7.46 -19.59 -13.13
N ALA A 363 -8.78 -19.42 -13.05
CA ALA A 363 -9.72 -20.47 -13.41
C ALA A 363 -9.62 -20.84 -14.89
N THR A 364 -9.50 -19.87 -15.79
CA THR A 364 -9.28 -20.08 -17.22
C THR A 364 -7.95 -20.77 -17.49
N THR A 365 -6.87 -20.46 -16.76
CA THR A 365 -5.58 -21.16 -16.89
C THR A 365 -5.70 -22.64 -16.52
N ILE A 366 -6.45 -22.98 -15.46
CA ILE A 366 -6.69 -24.39 -15.06
C ILE A 366 -7.42 -25.13 -16.19
N ALA A 367 -8.56 -24.59 -16.65
CA ALA A 367 -9.34 -25.19 -17.73
C ALA A 367 -8.53 -25.28 -19.04
N SER A 368 -7.78 -24.23 -19.38
CA SER A 368 -6.94 -24.17 -20.57
C SER A 368 -5.85 -25.24 -20.57
N THR A 369 -5.23 -25.50 -19.40
CA THR A 369 -4.22 -26.54 -19.24
C THR A 369 -4.83 -27.93 -19.43
N ALA A 370 -6.07 -28.14 -18.98
CA ALA A 370 -6.80 -29.39 -19.18
C ALA A 370 -7.15 -29.62 -20.65
N LEU A 371 -7.75 -28.61 -21.31
CA LEU A 371 -8.12 -28.68 -22.73
C LEU A 371 -6.91 -28.90 -23.63
N ALA A 372 -5.74 -28.36 -23.25
CA ALA A 372 -4.51 -28.54 -24.00
C ALA A 372 -3.94 -29.96 -23.98
N GLN A 373 -4.54 -30.89 -23.23
CA GLN A 373 -4.21 -32.32 -23.27
C GLN A 373 -4.92 -33.05 -24.42
N ARG A 374 -5.90 -32.41 -25.09
CA ARG A 374 -6.49 -32.95 -26.31
C ARG A 374 -5.46 -32.97 -27.45
N ALA A 375 -5.67 -33.86 -28.42
CA ALA A 375 -4.81 -33.95 -29.60
C ALA A 375 -4.76 -32.65 -30.42
N ASP A 376 -5.86 -31.92 -30.50
CA ASP A 376 -6.00 -30.61 -31.15
C ASP A 376 -5.70 -29.43 -30.19
N ALA A 377 -5.19 -29.73 -28.98
CA ALA A 377 -5.01 -28.80 -27.88
C ALA A 377 -6.27 -28.00 -27.47
N GLY A 378 -7.46 -28.36 -27.95
CA GLY A 378 -8.71 -27.62 -27.77
C GLY A 378 -8.75 -26.29 -28.52
N ASP A 379 -7.98 -26.14 -29.60
CA ASP A 379 -7.88 -24.89 -30.36
C ASP A 379 -9.13 -24.58 -31.19
N ASP A 380 -9.85 -25.61 -31.67
CA ASP A 380 -11.13 -25.47 -32.37
C ASP A 380 -12.31 -25.53 -31.37
N PRO A 381 -12.99 -24.41 -31.08
CA PRO A 381 -14.10 -24.38 -30.16
C PRO A 381 -15.34 -25.15 -30.66
N ALA A 382 -15.47 -25.39 -31.97
CA ALA A 382 -16.59 -26.13 -32.55
C ALA A 382 -16.43 -27.66 -32.39
N ALA A 383 -15.19 -28.13 -32.22
CA ALA A 383 -14.85 -29.54 -32.00
C ALA A 383 -14.94 -29.98 -30.53
N LEU A 384 -15.23 -29.04 -29.61
CA LEU A 384 -15.38 -29.34 -28.19
C LEU A 384 -16.71 -30.02 -27.90
N THR A 385 -16.70 -30.91 -26.92
CA THR A 385 -17.83 -31.78 -26.59
C THR A 385 -18.18 -31.69 -25.10
N PHE A 386 -19.20 -32.43 -24.71
CA PHE A 386 -19.53 -32.61 -23.30
C PHE A 386 -18.36 -33.23 -22.49
N ALA A 387 -17.64 -34.20 -23.07
CA ALA A 387 -16.49 -34.83 -22.43
C ALA A 387 -15.36 -33.83 -22.11
N ASP A 388 -15.19 -32.80 -22.93
CA ASP A 388 -14.20 -31.75 -22.71
C ASP A 388 -14.60 -30.79 -21.59
N ALA A 389 -15.91 -30.56 -21.42
CA ALA A 389 -16.42 -29.84 -20.27
C ALA A 389 -16.16 -30.66 -18.99
N THR A 390 -16.35 -31.98 -19.02
CA THR A 390 -15.98 -32.89 -17.92
C THR A 390 -14.50 -32.83 -17.62
N LEU A 391 -13.64 -32.89 -18.65
CA LEU A 391 -12.17 -32.79 -18.50
C LEU A 391 -11.76 -31.49 -17.81
N ALA A 392 -12.34 -30.35 -18.21
CA ALA A 392 -12.10 -29.08 -17.55
C ALA A 392 -12.56 -29.11 -16.07
N VAL A 393 -13.72 -29.69 -15.79
CA VAL A 393 -14.26 -29.84 -14.42
C VAL A 393 -13.36 -30.71 -13.55
N ASP A 394 -12.84 -31.81 -14.08
CA ASP A 394 -11.93 -32.71 -13.39
C ASP A 394 -10.62 -32.01 -13.01
N ALA A 395 -10.11 -31.13 -13.87
CA ALA A 395 -8.96 -30.29 -13.52
C ALA A 395 -9.24 -29.36 -12.33
N PHE A 396 -10.47 -28.84 -12.18
CA PHE A 396 -10.84 -28.10 -10.97
C PHE A 396 -10.99 -29.01 -9.74
N ARG A 397 -11.49 -30.25 -9.89
CA ARG A 397 -11.56 -31.24 -8.81
C ARG A 397 -10.16 -31.56 -8.28
N ALA A 398 -9.19 -31.71 -9.17
CA ALA A 398 -7.79 -32.00 -8.87
C ALA A 398 -6.89 -30.75 -8.72
N ALA A 399 -7.45 -29.55 -8.52
CA ALA A 399 -6.64 -28.33 -8.45
C ALA A 399 -5.87 -28.22 -7.12
N HIS A 400 -4.56 -27.95 -7.21
CA HIS A 400 -3.64 -27.82 -6.07
C HIS A 400 -2.99 -26.44 -6.02
N LYS A 401 -2.59 -26.04 -4.81
CA LYS A 401 -1.69 -24.92 -4.57
C LYS A 401 -0.28 -25.23 -5.10
N ARG A 402 0.58 -24.20 -5.16
CA ARG A 402 1.97 -24.33 -5.60
C ARG A 402 2.82 -25.28 -4.74
N ASP A 403 2.46 -25.44 -3.47
CA ASP A 403 3.12 -26.34 -2.53
C ASP A 403 2.63 -27.80 -2.65
N GLY A 404 1.77 -28.10 -3.62
CA GLY A 404 1.21 -29.43 -3.82
C GLY A 404 0.01 -29.74 -2.92
N THR A 405 -0.42 -28.84 -2.03
CA THR A 405 -1.61 -29.08 -1.19
C THR A 405 -2.90 -28.83 -2.00
N PRO A 406 -3.94 -29.68 -1.86
CA PRO A 406 -5.21 -29.46 -2.56
C PRO A 406 -5.83 -28.11 -2.16
N TYR A 407 -6.46 -27.43 -3.12
CA TYR A 407 -7.32 -26.30 -2.77
C TYR A 407 -8.54 -26.77 -1.97
N SER A 408 -9.09 -25.90 -1.11
CA SER A 408 -10.36 -26.21 -0.44
C SER A 408 -11.47 -26.45 -1.46
N SER A 409 -12.43 -27.34 -1.14
CA SER A 409 -13.60 -27.63 -1.97
C SER A 409 -14.37 -26.36 -2.34
N SER A 410 -14.52 -25.44 -1.38
CA SER A 410 -15.16 -24.13 -1.59
C SER A 410 -14.43 -23.26 -2.61
N PHE A 411 -13.10 -23.25 -2.59
CA PHE A 411 -12.29 -22.45 -3.51
C PHE A 411 -12.30 -23.07 -4.91
N ARG A 412 -12.16 -24.41 -5.02
CA ARG A 412 -12.31 -25.14 -6.29
C ARG A 412 -13.66 -24.87 -6.95
N ARG A 413 -14.75 -24.91 -6.16
CA ARG A 413 -16.11 -24.56 -6.63
C ARG A 413 -16.24 -23.10 -7.09
N SER A 414 -15.60 -22.17 -6.38
CA SER A 414 -15.57 -20.76 -6.78
C SER A 414 -14.87 -20.58 -8.13
N LEU A 415 -13.69 -21.19 -8.33
CA LEU A 415 -12.95 -21.12 -9.60
C LEU A 415 -13.75 -21.73 -10.75
N LEU A 416 -14.31 -22.92 -10.56
CA LEU A 416 -15.20 -23.57 -11.54
C LEU A 416 -16.36 -22.66 -11.94
N GLY A 417 -16.99 -22.01 -10.95
CA GLY A 417 -18.08 -21.06 -11.18
C GLY A 417 -17.64 -19.87 -12.04
N MET A 418 -16.47 -19.29 -11.75
CA MET A 418 -15.95 -18.14 -12.49
C MET A 418 -15.58 -18.48 -13.93
N PHE A 419 -15.01 -19.67 -14.17
CA PHE A 419 -14.74 -20.15 -15.53
C PHE A 419 -16.03 -20.26 -16.37
N PHE A 420 -17.05 -20.96 -15.86
CA PHE A 420 -18.31 -21.10 -16.61
C PHE A 420 -19.12 -19.80 -16.69
N GLN A 421 -18.94 -18.87 -15.77
CA GLN A 421 -19.48 -17.51 -15.90
C GLN A 421 -18.85 -16.76 -17.07
N LEU A 422 -17.54 -16.91 -17.29
CA LEU A 422 -16.85 -16.36 -18.47
C LEU A 422 -17.38 -16.98 -19.76
N ILE A 423 -17.54 -18.31 -19.81
CA ILE A 423 -18.12 -19.01 -20.98
C ILE A 423 -19.55 -18.52 -21.25
N ALA A 424 -20.39 -18.46 -20.22
CA ALA A 424 -21.76 -17.96 -20.36
C ALA A 424 -21.81 -16.48 -20.79
N TYR A 425 -20.86 -15.66 -20.32
CA TYR A 425 -20.70 -14.27 -20.78
C TYR A 425 -20.33 -14.22 -22.26
N GLY A 426 -19.31 -14.98 -22.68
CA GLY A 426 -18.86 -15.00 -24.06
C GLY A 426 -19.95 -15.42 -25.05
N ARG A 427 -20.78 -16.40 -24.69
CA ARG A 427 -21.97 -16.79 -25.46
C ARG A 427 -23.02 -15.68 -25.56
N ARG A 428 -23.34 -15.01 -24.45
CA ARG A 428 -24.32 -13.90 -24.46
C ARG A 428 -23.87 -12.70 -25.29
N CYS A 429 -22.56 -12.51 -25.42
CA CYS A 429 -21.97 -11.39 -26.16
C CYS A 429 -21.57 -11.75 -27.59
N GLY A 430 -21.86 -12.96 -28.09
CA GLY A 430 -21.50 -13.40 -29.44
C GLY A 430 -20.02 -13.77 -29.65
N THR A 431 -19.15 -13.48 -28.68
CA THR A 431 -17.70 -13.81 -28.75
C THR A 431 -17.37 -15.30 -28.70
N LEU A 432 -18.33 -16.16 -28.38
CA LEU A 432 -18.18 -17.63 -28.33
C LEU A 432 -19.30 -18.33 -29.11
N ASP A 433 -19.72 -17.77 -30.24
CA ASP A 433 -20.76 -18.39 -31.09
C ASP A 433 -20.29 -19.70 -31.75
N ASP A 434 -19.00 -19.79 -32.07
CA ASP A 434 -18.40 -21.01 -32.61
C ASP A 434 -18.18 -22.11 -31.54
N LEU A 435 -18.38 -21.80 -30.25
CA LEU A 435 -18.22 -22.79 -29.19
C LEU A 435 -19.40 -23.75 -29.18
N ALA A 436 -19.10 -25.03 -29.42
CA ALA A 436 -20.08 -26.09 -29.44
C ALA A 436 -21.06 -26.01 -28.25
N GLY A 437 -22.36 -26.08 -28.54
CA GLY A 437 -23.41 -25.99 -27.51
C GLY A 437 -23.31 -27.08 -26.43
N THR A 438 -22.73 -28.23 -26.79
CA THR A 438 -22.48 -29.38 -25.91
C THR A 438 -21.38 -29.13 -24.89
N PHE A 439 -20.47 -28.18 -25.12
CA PHE A 439 -19.50 -27.74 -24.12
C PHE A 439 -20.21 -26.90 -23.05
N THR A 440 -20.86 -27.56 -22.09
CA THR A 440 -21.72 -26.89 -21.10
C THR A 440 -21.56 -27.47 -19.71
N ARG A 441 -21.90 -26.66 -18.70
CA ARG A 441 -21.90 -27.12 -17.31
C ARG A 441 -23.24 -27.76 -16.98
N VAL A 442 -23.25 -29.07 -16.72
CA VAL A 442 -24.42 -29.76 -16.18
C VAL A 442 -24.38 -29.73 -14.65
N PRO A 443 -25.36 -29.10 -13.96
CA PRO A 443 -25.31 -28.89 -12.52
C PRO A 443 -25.27 -30.14 -11.64
N VAL A 444 -25.65 -31.31 -12.15
CA VAL A 444 -25.65 -32.58 -11.41
C VAL A 444 -24.33 -33.33 -11.58
N GLU A 445 -23.79 -33.36 -12.81
CA GLU A 445 -22.55 -34.08 -13.13
C GLU A 445 -21.29 -33.24 -12.87
N HIS A 446 -21.36 -31.92 -13.09
CA HIS A 446 -20.25 -30.98 -12.90
C HIS A 446 -20.31 -30.31 -11.53
N VAL A 447 -20.48 -31.15 -10.51
CA VAL A 447 -20.41 -30.80 -9.09
C VAL A 447 -19.01 -31.10 -8.56
N ILE A 448 -18.47 -30.15 -7.80
CA ILE A 448 -17.36 -30.40 -6.89
C ILE A 448 -18.01 -30.60 -5.53
N SER A 449 -18.01 -31.85 -5.07
CA SER A 449 -18.56 -32.20 -3.76
C SER A 449 -17.85 -31.37 -2.70
N VAL A 450 -18.64 -30.79 -1.80
CA VAL A 450 -18.07 -30.28 -0.56
C VAL A 450 -17.74 -31.54 0.23
N GLU A 451 -16.49 -31.97 0.16
CA GLU A 451 -15.89 -32.59 1.33
C GLU A 451 -16.15 -31.58 2.45
N GLU A 452 -17.14 -31.86 3.29
CA GLU A 452 -17.11 -31.33 4.63
C GLU A 452 -16.00 -32.16 5.26
N PRO A 453 -14.77 -31.64 5.44
CA PRO A 453 -13.92 -32.28 6.42
C PRO A 453 -14.80 -32.47 7.66
N ASN A 454 -14.61 -33.58 8.36
CA ASN A 454 -15.09 -33.73 9.72
C ASN A 454 -14.35 -32.68 10.56
N GLU A 455 -14.67 -31.40 10.32
CA GLU A 455 -14.22 -30.25 11.07
C GLU A 455 -15.09 -30.28 12.30
N ASP A 456 -14.81 -31.23 13.18
CA ASP A 456 -15.05 -31.00 14.57
C ASP A 456 -14.47 -29.61 14.86
N PHE A 457 -15.28 -28.71 15.41
CA PHE A 457 -14.78 -27.39 15.81
C PHE A 457 -13.75 -27.49 16.93
N ILE A 458 -13.51 -28.71 17.44
CA ILE A 458 -12.41 -29.13 18.29
C ILE A 458 -11.08 -28.63 17.70
N GLY A 459 -10.44 -27.71 18.42
CA GLY A 459 -9.16 -27.11 18.03
C GLY A 459 -9.23 -25.77 17.26
N LYS A 460 -10.42 -25.31 16.85
CA LYS A 460 -10.58 -23.95 16.25
C LYS A 460 -10.88 -22.85 17.28
N ALA A 461 -11.38 -23.22 18.46
CA ALA A 461 -11.56 -22.32 19.58
C ALA A 461 -10.21 -22.08 20.28
N ILE A 462 -9.93 -20.83 20.62
CA ILE A 462 -8.86 -20.47 21.55
C ILE A 462 -9.32 -20.89 22.95
N PRO A 463 -8.55 -21.72 23.69
CA PRO A 463 -8.90 -22.13 25.05
C PRO A 463 -9.04 -20.94 26.00
N GLU A 464 -9.94 -21.03 26.98
CA GLU A 464 -10.20 -19.93 27.92
C GLU A 464 -8.95 -19.60 28.76
N SER A 465 -8.12 -20.59 29.07
CA SER A 465 -6.81 -20.40 29.71
C SER A 465 -5.82 -19.57 28.88
N VAL A 466 -5.89 -19.65 27.54
CA VAL A 466 -5.09 -18.81 26.64
C VAL A 466 -5.71 -17.43 26.53
N ILE A 467 -7.05 -17.32 26.46
CA ILE A 467 -7.74 -16.02 26.47
C ILE A 467 -7.41 -15.23 27.75
N ARG A 468 -7.40 -15.86 28.93
CA ARG A 468 -6.96 -15.21 30.17
C ARG A 468 -5.52 -14.67 30.10
N GLN A 469 -4.61 -15.38 29.45
CA GLN A 469 -3.23 -14.90 29.23
C GLN A 469 -3.20 -13.70 28.28
N LEU A 470 -4.04 -13.69 27.23
CA LEU A 470 -4.20 -12.53 26.35
C LEU A 470 -4.77 -11.32 27.10
N ASP A 471 -5.79 -11.54 27.92
CA ASP A 471 -6.46 -10.51 28.71
C ASP A 471 -5.51 -9.85 29.74
N ALA A 472 -4.60 -10.64 30.31
CA ALA A 472 -3.56 -10.15 31.22
C ALA A 472 -2.57 -9.17 30.57
N HIS A 473 -2.51 -9.13 29.23
CA HIS A 473 -1.66 -8.24 28.46
C HIS A 473 -2.46 -7.25 27.59
N LEU A 474 -3.75 -7.09 27.86
CA LEU A 474 -4.65 -6.27 27.05
C LEU A 474 -4.25 -4.78 27.01
N ASP A 475 -3.55 -4.30 28.04
CA ASP A 475 -2.94 -2.97 28.14
C ASP A 475 -1.87 -2.70 27.07
N THR A 476 -1.28 -3.74 26.50
CA THR A 476 -0.24 -3.62 25.46
C THR A 476 -0.79 -3.63 24.03
N LEU A 477 -2.06 -4.01 23.82
CA LEU A 477 -2.66 -4.08 22.49
C LEU A 477 -2.77 -2.69 21.84
N GLY A 478 -2.31 -2.53 20.60
CA GLY A 478 -2.38 -1.23 19.90
C GLY A 478 -1.29 -0.24 20.31
N THR A 479 -0.40 -0.63 21.23
CA THR A 479 0.85 0.09 21.52
C THR A 479 1.89 -0.19 20.41
N GLY A 480 2.74 0.79 20.07
CA GLY A 480 3.80 0.60 19.06
C GLY A 480 3.42 0.87 17.59
N ASN A 481 4.07 0.20 16.64
CA ASN A 481 3.88 0.38 15.19
C ASN A 481 2.72 -0.49 14.68
N THR A 482 1.48 0.01 14.74
CA THR A 482 0.34 -0.62 14.06
C THR A 482 0.17 -0.07 12.65
N TYR A 483 -0.20 -0.94 11.70
CA TYR A 483 -0.42 -0.54 10.32
C TYR A 483 -1.62 0.41 10.19
N GLY A 484 -1.50 1.43 9.32
CA GLY A 484 -2.63 2.27 8.91
C GLY A 484 -2.98 3.45 9.82
N CYS A 485 -2.23 3.68 10.90
CA CYS A 485 -2.57 4.65 11.93
C CYS A 485 -1.43 5.63 12.18
N ARG A 486 -1.43 6.77 11.48
CA ARG A 486 -0.36 7.79 11.64
C ARG A 486 -0.85 9.08 12.30
N ASP A 487 -2.15 9.33 12.25
CA ASP A 487 -2.73 10.65 12.54
C ASP A 487 -3.68 10.66 13.75
N ILE A 488 -3.77 9.56 14.53
CA ILE A 488 -4.45 9.54 15.84
C ILE A 488 -3.44 9.30 16.97
N ALA A 489 -3.74 9.87 18.15
CA ALA A 489 -2.90 9.75 19.33
C ALA A 489 -2.71 8.26 19.75
N PRO A 490 -1.52 7.87 20.26
CA PRO A 490 -1.25 6.50 20.68
C PRO A 490 -2.28 5.93 21.67
N GLU A 491 -2.77 6.76 22.59
CA GLU A 491 -3.74 6.40 23.63
C GLU A 491 -5.10 6.08 23.00
N ALA A 492 -5.57 6.94 22.09
CA ALA A 492 -6.80 6.72 21.34
C ALA A 492 -6.72 5.45 20.47
N ARG A 493 -5.55 5.20 19.87
CA ARG A 493 -5.30 4.00 19.07
C ARG A 493 -5.27 2.72 19.91
N HIS A 494 -4.65 2.77 21.08
CA HIS A 494 -4.71 1.67 22.06
C HIS A 494 -6.17 1.36 22.40
N LEU A 495 -6.94 2.38 22.76
CA LEU A 495 -8.35 2.25 23.13
C LEU A 495 -9.21 1.68 21.99
N LEU A 496 -8.97 2.11 20.75
CA LEU A 496 -9.61 1.60 19.54
C LEU A 496 -9.44 0.07 19.42
N TYR A 497 -8.19 -0.42 19.36
CA TYR A 497 -7.93 -1.85 19.15
C TYR A 497 -8.32 -2.70 20.35
N ARG A 498 -8.11 -2.19 21.57
CA ARG A 498 -8.58 -2.82 22.81
C ARG A 498 -10.09 -3.03 22.79
N THR A 499 -10.85 -2.02 22.40
CA THR A 499 -12.32 -2.13 22.30
C THR A 499 -12.73 -3.12 21.23
N MET A 500 -12.10 -3.10 20.05
CA MET A 500 -12.37 -4.09 19.00
C MET A 500 -12.13 -5.53 19.49
N TYR A 501 -11.05 -5.77 20.24
CA TYR A 501 -10.75 -7.08 20.83
C TYR A 501 -11.81 -7.51 21.84
N ILE A 502 -12.17 -6.63 22.78
CA ILE A 502 -13.20 -6.91 23.81
C ILE A 502 -14.51 -7.31 23.14
N VAL A 503 -15.01 -6.49 22.20
CA VAL A 503 -16.27 -6.79 21.52
C VAL A 503 -16.16 -8.07 20.70
N LEU A 504 -15.04 -8.33 20.03
CA LEU A 504 -14.82 -9.57 19.28
C LEU A 504 -14.87 -10.81 20.18
N ARG A 505 -14.16 -10.78 21.32
CA ARG A 505 -14.07 -11.85 22.32
C ARG A 505 -15.41 -12.13 23.01
N ASP A 506 -16.15 -11.08 23.34
CA ASP A 506 -17.33 -11.16 24.21
C ASP A 506 -18.63 -11.41 23.46
N THR A 507 -18.65 -11.23 22.14
CA THR A 507 -19.89 -11.32 21.33
C THR A 507 -19.87 -12.42 20.28
N GLY A 508 -18.69 -12.96 19.99
CA GLY A 508 -18.49 -13.93 18.90
C GLY A 508 -18.95 -13.43 17.52
N ARG A 509 -19.11 -12.12 17.30
CA ARG A 509 -19.45 -11.58 15.98
C ARG A 509 -18.29 -11.77 15.00
N ARG A 510 -18.61 -11.81 13.70
CA ARG A 510 -17.58 -11.93 12.66
C ARG A 510 -16.74 -10.65 12.61
N PRO A 511 -15.46 -10.73 12.18
CA PRO A 511 -14.59 -9.55 12.13
C PRO A 511 -15.21 -8.38 11.35
N LEU A 512 -15.86 -8.63 10.22
CA LEU A 512 -16.55 -7.58 9.46
C LEU A 512 -17.71 -6.94 10.24
N GLU A 513 -18.47 -7.73 11.00
CA GLU A 513 -19.60 -7.27 11.81
C GLU A 513 -19.12 -6.39 12.96
N ILE A 514 -17.95 -6.68 13.53
CA ILE A 514 -17.28 -5.86 14.55
C ILE A 514 -16.81 -4.53 13.95
N VAL A 515 -15.98 -4.57 12.91
CA VAL A 515 -15.36 -3.35 12.37
C VAL A 515 -16.38 -2.39 11.75
N SER A 516 -17.57 -2.88 11.39
CA SER A 516 -18.65 -2.09 10.79
C SER A 516 -19.78 -1.73 11.76
N LEU A 517 -19.58 -1.89 13.08
CA LEU A 517 -20.56 -1.46 14.08
C LEU A 517 -20.93 0.02 13.92
N ALA A 518 -22.21 0.32 14.04
CA ALA A 518 -22.71 1.69 14.02
C ALA A 518 -22.21 2.46 15.25
N ARG A 519 -22.09 3.79 15.14
CA ARG A 519 -21.65 4.64 16.25
C ARG A 519 -22.60 4.54 17.43
N ASP A 520 -23.89 4.35 17.19
CA ASP A 520 -24.99 4.21 18.14
C ASP A 520 -25.35 2.73 18.41
N CYS A 521 -24.36 1.83 18.45
CA CYS A 521 -24.59 0.39 18.55
C CYS A 521 -25.05 -0.13 19.94
N LEU A 522 -25.42 0.74 20.88
CA LEU A 522 -25.84 0.34 22.23
C LEU A 522 -27.29 0.75 22.50
N GLU A 523 -28.08 -0.18 23.04
CA GLU A 523 -29.46 0.03 23.52
C GLU A 523 -29.60 -0.56 24.94
N ILE A 524 -30.50 -0.03 25.75
CA ILE A 524 -30.96 -0.70 26.97
C ILE A 524 -32.26 -1.42 26.65
N HIS A 525 -32.28 -2.74 26.78
CA HIS A 525 -33.45 -3.57 26.54
C HIS A 525 -33.69 -4.45 27.76
N ASN A 526 -34.88 -4.39 28.35
CA ASN A 526 -35.23 -5.08 29.59
C ASN A 526 -34.21 -4.86 30.73
N GLY A 527 -33.74 -3.62 30.88
CA GLY A 527 -32.75 -3.25 31.92
C GLY A 527 -31.33 -3.76 31.66
N GLN A 528 -31.06 -4.42 30.52
CA GLN A 528 -29.74 -4.96 30.19
C GLN A 528 -29.14 -4.25 28.96
N PRO A 529 -27.82 -4.00 28.95
CA PRO A 529 -27.16 -3.44 27.79
C PRO A 529 -27.17 -4.44 26.62
N THR A 530 -27.53 -3.95 25.44
CA THR A 530 -27.71 -4.75 24.24
C THR A 530 -26.94 -4.12 23.08
N LEU A 531 -26.14 -4.93 22.39
CA LEU A 531 -25.43 -4.56 21.17
C LEU A 531 -26.35 -4.66 19.95
N ILE A 532 -26.41 -3.58 19.16
CA ILE A 532 -27.05 -3.53 17.86
C ILE A 532 -26.01 -3.75 16.76
N TRP A 533 -26.21 -4.76 15.92
CA TRP A 533 -25.25 -5.14 14.88
C TRP A 533 -25.92 -5.66 13.61
N ASP A 534 -25.15 -5.68 12.51
CA ASP A 534 -25.63 -6.12 11.20
C ASP A 534 -24.97 -7.44 10.77
N ASN A 535 -25.78 -8.44 10.44
CA ASN A 535 -25.31 -9.65 9.79
C ASN A 535 -25.21 -9.44 8.28
N HIS A 536 -24.04 -8.95 7.84
CA HIS A 536 -23.73 -8.74 6.43
C HIS A 536 -23.76 -10.04 5.61
N LYS A 537 -23.33 -11.17 6.20
CA LYS A 537 -23.29 -12.48 5.50
C LYS A 537 -24.68 -12.95 5.08
N ARG A 538 -25.72 -12.60 5.84
CA ARG A 538 -27.10 -13.02 5.59
C ARG A 538 -28.04 -11.86 5.27
N LYS A 539 -27.51 -10.64 5.11
CA LYS A 539 -28.28 -9.42 4.84
C LYS A 539 -29.41 -9.19 5.86
N ARG A 540 -29.13 -9.48 7.15
CA ARG A 540 -30.06 -9.22 8.26
C ARG A 540 -29.49 -8.12 9.13
N HIS A 541 -30.13 -6.96 9.12
CA HIS A 541 -29.63 -5.75 9.78
C HIS A 541 -30.31 -5.55 11.14
N ARG A 542 -29.69 -4.73 12.01
CA ARG A 542 -30.19 -4.32 13.34
C ARG A 542 -30.56 -5.48 14.26
N ARG A 543 -29.72 -6.51 14.30
CA ARG A 543 -29.84 -7.62 15.24
C ARG A 543 -29.45 -7.16 16.64
N ARG A 544 -30.10 -7.74 17.65
CA ARG A 544 -29.86 -7.45 19.08
C ARG A 544 -29.10 -8.61 19.71
N LEU A 545 -28.11 -8.30 20.53
CA LEU A 545 -27.35 -9.26 21.32
C LEU A 545 -27.15 -8.68 22.73
N PRO A 546 -27.73 -9.29 23.78
CA PRO A 546 -27.41 -8.93 25.16
C PRO A 546 -25.90 -9.03 25.40
N ILE A 547 -25.33 -8.02 26.06
CA ILE A 547 -23.91 -7.97 26.41
C ILE A 547 -23.76 -7.64 27.89
N THR A 548 -22.57 -7.86 28.46
CA THR A 548 -22.28 -7.47 29.83
C THR A 548 -22.12 -5.95 29.95
N THR A 549 -22.31 -5.44 31.16
CA THR A 549 -22.02 -4.02 31.49
C THR A 549 -20.59 -3.65 31.16
N SER A 550 -19.61 -4.52 31.46
CA SER A 550 -18.19 -4.27 31.16
C SER A 550 -17.91 -4.10 29.66
N THR A 551 -18.55 -4.89 28.79
CA THR A 551 -18.43 -4.75 27.33
C THR A 551 -19.07 -3.45 26.85
N ALA A 552 -20.24 -3.10 27.40
CA ALA A 552 -20.90 -1.84 27.09
C ALA A 552 -20.06 -0.63 27.52
N ASP A 553 -19.41 -0.70 28.68
CA ASP A 553 -18.54 0.37 29.19
C ASP A 553 -17.27 0.54 28.36
N ALA A 554 -16.68 -0.55 27.87
CA ALA A 554 -15.58 -0.47 26.91
C ALA A 554 -15.99 0.26 25.62
N ILE A 555 -17.19 -0.04 25.10
CA ILE A 555 -17.75 0.65 23.93
C ILE A 555 -17.99 2.13 24.23
N ARG A 556 -18.61 2.48 25.37
CA ARG A 556 -18.86 3.87 25.79
C ARG A 556 -17.58 4.66 25.96
N THR A 557 -16.57 4.05 26.57
CA THR A 557 -15.25 4.65 26.76
C THR A 557 -14.61 5.00 25.42
N TRP A 558 -14.71 4.08 24.45
CA TRP A 558 -14.24 4.35 23.10
C TRP A 558 -15.11 5.39 22.37
N GLN A 559 -16.44 5.36 22.49
CA GLN A 559 -17.32 6.39 21.91
C GLN A 559 -16.92 7.79 22.37
N ALA A 560 -16.69 7.98 23.67
CA ALA A 560 -16.28 9.26 24.24
C ALA A 560 -14.92 9.73 23.72
N CYS A 561 -13.93 8.83 23.61
CA CYS A 561 -12.61 9.17 23.05
C CYS A 561 -12.71 9.49 21.55
N ARG A 562 -13.42 8.66 20.78
CA ARG A 562 -13.64 8.81 19.33
C ARG A 562 -14.25 10.17 19.00
N ASP A 563 -15.18 10.65 19.80
CA ASP A 563 -15.90 11.90 19.57
C ASP A 563 -15.01 13.16 19.72
N GLN A 564 -13.83 13.00 20.31
CA GLN A 564 -12.82 14.05 20.40
C GLN A 564 -11.80 14.03 19.25
N LEU A 565 -11.83 13.00 18.39
CA LEU A 565 -10.88 12.84 17.29
C LEU A 565 -11.36 13.53 16.03
N HIS A 566 -10.43 14.18 15.32
CA HIS A 566 -10.69 14.73 13.99
C HIS A 566 -10.55 13.63 12.94
N LEU A 567 -11.67 13.03 12.55
CA LEU A 567 -11.72 11.86 11.67
C LEU A 567 -12.42 12.17 10.33
N PRO A 568 -12.17 11.38 9.27
CA PRO A 568 -12.85 11.58 7.99
C PRO A 568 -14.37 11.43 8.09
N ALA A 569 -15.12 12.45 7.65
CA ALA A 569 -16.58 12.52 7.74
C ALA A 569 -17.35 11.29 7.21
N LYS A 570 -16.81 10.63 6.17
CA LYS A 570 -17.40 9.40 5.61
C LYS A 570 -17.58 8.27 6.65
N GLY A 571 -16.79 8.29 7.72
CA GLY A 571 -16.79 7.29 8.79
C GLY A 571 -17.69 7.64 9.98
N ASP A 572 -18.35 8.80 9.98
CA ASP A 572 -19.02 9.34 11.16
C ASP A 572 -20.08 8.43 11.76
N ARG A 573 -20.75 7.63 10.92
CA ARG A 573 -21.77 6.67 11.37
C ARG A 573 -21.22 5.40 12.01
N TYR A 574 -19.91 5.18 12.02
CA TYR A 574 -19.28 3.93 12.49
C TYR A 574 -18.57 4.13 13.82
N LEU A 575 -18.70 3.14 14.72
CA LEU A 575 -17.94 3.07 15.97
C LEU A 575 -16.44 2.97 15.68
N PHE A 576 -16.05 2.19 14.67
CA PHE A 576 -14.65 2.04 14.25
C PHE A 576 -14.45 2.65 12.85
N PRO A 577 -14.38 3.98 12.75
CA PRO A 577 -14.33 4.67 11.47
C PRO A 577 -13.00 4.41 10.75
N SER A 578 -13.01 4.72 9.46
CA SER A 578 -11.78 4.77 8.69
C SER A 578 -10.87 5.88 9.19
N LEU A 579 -9.61 5.56 9.41
CA LEU A 579 -8.63 6.45 10.04
C LEU A 579 -7.91 7.36 9.01
N THR A 580 -8.30 7.27 7.74
CA THR A 580 -7.70 8.05 6.66
C THR A 580 -8.73 8.37 5.59
N ALA A 581 -8.74 9.63 5.12
CA ALA A 581 -9.59 10.06 4.02
C ALA A 581 -9.35 9.24 2.73
N LEU A 582 -8.17 8.63 2.61
CA LEU A 582 -7.75 7.82 1.46
C LEU A 582 -8.31 6.40 1.43
N SER A 583 -8.83 5.88 2.53
CA SER A 583 -9.51 4.58 2.55
C SER A 583 -10.80 4.66 1.75
N ASP A 584 -11.31 3.56 1.24
CA ASP A 584 -12.57 3.59 0.51
C ASP A 584 -13.74 3.09 1.37
N ALA A 585 -13.45 2.16 2.27
CA ALA A 585 -14.40 1.80 3.32
C ALA A 585 -14.56 2.97 4.30
N PRO A 586 -15.79 3.24 4.75
CA PRO A 586 -16.05 4.26 5.77
C PRO A 586 -15.62 3.82 7.18
N HIS A 587 -15.35 2.53 7.38
CA HIS A 587 -14.87 1.95 8.63
C HIS A 587 -13.50 1.31 8.47
N ILE A 588 -12.86 0.95 9.59
CA ILE A 588 -11.58 0.23 9.57
C ILE A 588 -11.74 -1.15 8.89
N SER A 589 -10.72 -1.60 8.17
CA SER A 589 -10.73 -2.91 7.51
C SER A 589 -10.55 -4.05 8.53
N SER A 590 -11.20 -5.20 8.30
CA SER A 590 -10.92 -6.42 9.05
C SER A 590 -9.47 -6.88 8.91
N THR A 591 -8.78 -6.53 7.82
CA THR A 591 -7.34 -6.79 7.65
C THR A 591 -6.52 -6.04 8.69
N TYR A 592 -6.84 -4.78 8.98
CA TYR A 592 -6.13 -4.02 10.02
C TYR A 592 -6.37 -4.59 11.41
N LEU A 593 -7.56 -5.11 11.69
CA LEU A 593 -7.82 -5.86 12.92
C LEU A 593 -6.95 -7.13 12.98
N SER A 594 -6.89 -7.92 11.92
CA SER A 594 -6.03 -9.11 11.84
C SER A 594 -4.56 -8.78 12.03
N ASP A 595 -4.04 -7.75 11.34
CA ASP A 595 -2.65 -7.36 11.40
C ASP A 595 -2.28 -6.82 12.79
N ALA A 596 -3.14 -5.99 13.40
CA ALA A 596 -2.91 -5.48 14.74
C ALA A 596 -2.93 -6.60 15.79
N LEU A 597 -3.86 -7.55 15.69
CA LEU A 597 -3.91 -8.71 16.55
C LEU A 597 -2.65 -9.58 16.39
N ARG A 598 -2.21 -9.83 15.16
CA ARG A 598 -1.01 -10.62 14.85
C ARG A 598 0.24 -9.98 15.45
N LEU A 599 0.45 -8.69 15.17
CA LEU A 599 1.58 -7.92 15.71
C LEU A 599 1.60 -7.94 17.25
N TRP A 600 0.44 -7.80 17.88
CA TRP A 600 0.33 -7.85 19.34
C TRP A 600 0.68 -9.23 19.88
N VAL A 601 0.04 -10.28 19.38
CA VAL A 601 0.27 -11.67 19.82
C VAL A 601 1.72 -12.11 19.60
N ASP A 602 2.36 -11.66 18.51
CA ASP A 602 3.78 -11.96 18.25
C ASP A 602 4.72 -11.28 19.26
N ALA A 603 4.33 -10.12 19.79
CA ALA A 603 5.11 -9.39 20.79
C ALA A 603 4.94 -9.89 22.23
N LEU A 604 3.95 -10.75 22.51
CA LEU A 604 3.70 -11.28 23.86
C LEU A 604 4.78 -12.29 24.31
N PRO A 605 4.93 -12.52 25.63
CA PRO A 605 5.61 -13.70 26.18
C PRO A 605 4.97 -15.02 25.72
N GLN A 606 5.69 -16.14 25.84
CA GLN A 606 5.19 -17.46 25.43
C GLN A 606 3.82 -17.75 26.06
N LEU A 607 2.87 -18.17 25.22
CA LEU A 607 1.52 -18.53 25.65
C LEU A 607 1.48 -20.04 25.87
N HIS A 608 0.80 -20.47 26.92
CA HIS A 608 0.75 -21.88 27.30
C HIS A 608 -0.66 -22.43 27.14
N ALA A 609 -0.76 -23.63 26.58
CA ALA A 609 -1.98 -24.43 26.54
C ALA A 609 -2.24 -25.10 27.91
N GLU A 610 -3.34 -25.85 28.01
CA GLU A 610 -3.65 -26.65 29.19
C GLU A 610 -2.83 -27.94 29.19
N GLY A 611 -2.45 -28.40 30.39
CA GLY A 611 -1.64 -29.60 30.58
C GLY A 611 -0.12 -29.38 30.50
N THR A 612 0.59 -30.49 30.64
CA THR A 612 2.05 -30.55 30.60
C THR A 612 2.52 -31.62 29.61
N ASP A 613 3.71 -31.44 29.04
CA ASP A 613 4.36 -32.47 28.24
C ASP A 613 4.83 -33.66 29.10
N SER A 614 5.40 -34.67 28.45
CA SER A 614 5.96 -35.86 29.10
C SER A 614 7.13 -35.58 30.05
N LYS A 615 7.65 -34.35 30.08
CA LYS A 615 8.73 -33.88 30.95
C LYS A 615 8.22 -32.93 32.06
N GLY A 616 6.90 -32.75 32.19
CA GLY A 616 6.28 -31.89 33.19
C GLY A 616 6.33 -30.39 32.86
N GLN A 617 6.76 -30.01 31.65
CA GLN A 617 6.76 -28.61 31.21
C GLN A 617 5.39 -28.22 30.66
N ARG A 618 4.98 -26.96 30.87
CA ARG A 618 3.71 -26.46 30.34
C ARG A 618 3.72 -26.50 28.81
N LEU A 619 2.65 -27.03 28.21
CA LEU A 619 2.54 -27.10 26.76
C LEU A 619 2.49 -25.69 26.16
N LEU A 620 3.26 -25.45 25.11
CA LEU A 620 3.23 -24.19 24.37
C LEU A 620 2.02 -24.13 23.44
N PHE A 621 1.33 -23.00 23.43
CA PHE A 621 0.22 -22.77 22.53
C PHE A 621 0.73 -22.22 21.19
N ASP A 622 0.29 -22.82 20.08
CA ASP A 622 0.60 -22.30 18.75
C ASP A 622 -0.16 -20.98 18.51
N ARG A 623 0.59 -19.88 18.53
CA ARG A 623 0.06 -18.54 18.32
C ARG A 623 -0.54 -18.36 16.92
N SER A 624 -0.23 -19.20 15.93
CA SER A 624 -0.83 -19.14 14.59
C SER A 624 -2.34 -19.36 14.61
N LEU A 625 -2.84 -20.06 15.65
CA LEU A 625 -4.25 -20.33 15.89
C LEU A 625 -5.02 -19.13 16.46
N ILE A 626 -4.32 -18.03 16.81
CA ILE A 626 -4.93 -16.79 17.28
C ILE A 626 -5.16 -15.85 16.10
N TYR A 627 -6.38 -15.85 15.59
CA TYR A 627 -6.85 -14.96 14.52
C TYR A 627 -8.28 -14.47 14.81
N PRO A 628 -8.75 -13.36 14.21
CA PRO A 628 -9.99 -12.74 14.67
C PRO A 628 -11.24 -13.64 14.63
N TYR A 629 -11.34 -14.53 13.64
CA TYR A 629 -12.49 -15.44 13.53
C TYR A 629 -12.45 -16.58 14.57
N ALA A 630 -11.29 -16.88 15.16
CA ALA A 630 -11.17 -17.89 16.23
C ALA A 630 -11.96 -17.51 17.49
N PHE A 631 -12.06 -16.21 17.82
CA PHE A 631 -12.85 -15.72 18.95
C PHE A 631 -14.35 -16.02 18.81
N ARG A 632 -14.86 -16.14 17.58
CA ARG A 632 -16.23 -16.61 17.34
C ARG A 632 -16.40 -18.07 17.73
N HIS A 633 -15.40 -18.92 17.46
CA HIS A 633 -15.40 -20.30 17.91
C HIS A 633 -15.26 -20.39 19.44
N SER A 634 -14.35 -19.61 20.05
CA SER A 634 -14.22 -19.53 21.51
C SER A 634 -15.49 -19.08 22.21
N TYR A 635 -16.16 -18.06 21.70
CA TYR A 635 -17.43 -17.59 22.26
C TYR A 635 -18.49 -18.71 22.24
N ALA A 636 -18.62 -19.41 21.09
CA ALA A 636 -19.58 -20.50 20.97
C ALA A 636 -19.24 -21.67 21.89
N GLN A 637 -17.97 -22.07 21.94
CA GLN A 637 -17.51 -23.17 22.78
C GLN A 637 -17.73 -22.85 24.26
N ARG A 638 -17.38 -21.64 24.72
CA ARG A 638 -17.62 -21.20 26.10
C ARG A 638 -19.10 -21.29 26.50
N HIS A 639 -20.02 -20.92 25.60
CA HIS A 639 -21.45 -21.06 25.84
C HIS A 639 -21.91 -22.52 25.88
N ALA A 640 -21.40 -23.36 24.97
CA ALA A 640 -21.70 -24.79 24.97
C ALA A 640 -21.19 -25.48 26.24
N ASP A 641 -19.95 -25.19 26.65
CA ASP A 641 -19.32 -25.71 27.86
C ASP A 641 -20.05 -25.24 29.13
N ALA A 642 -20.60 -24.03 29.12
CA ALA A 642 -21.45 -23.50 30.19
C ALA A 642 -22.89 -24.07 30.20
N GLY A 643 -23.21 -25.02 29.31
CA GLY A 643 -24.52 -25.67 29.25
C GLY A 643 -25.62 -24.81 28.62
N THR A 644 -25.29 -23.77 27.85
CA THR A 644 -26.30 -22.97 27.12
C THR A 644 -27.08 -23.90 26.19
N PRO A 645 -28.43 -23.88 26.14
CA PRO A 645 -29.19 -24.70 25.20
C PRO A 645 -28.81 -24.44 23.73
N VAL A 646 -28.80 -25.49 22.90
CA VAL A 646 -28.31 -25.43 21.51
C VAL A 646 -29.11 -24.46 20.62
N ASP A 647 -30.40 -24.33 20.85
CA ASP A 647 -31.32 -23.41 20.18
C ASP A 647 -31.04 -21.96 20.60
N VAL A 648 -30.79 -21.71 21.90
CA VAL A 648 -30.36 -20.41 22.43
C VAL A 648 -29.01 -20.01 21.85
N LEU A 649 -28.02 -20.92 21.84
CA LEU A 649 -26.71 -20.62 21.24
C LEU A 649 -26.82 -20.38 19.72
N ARG A 650 -27.71 -21.09 19.02
CA ARG A 650 -27.99 -20.85 17.59
C ARG A 650 -28.49 -19.44 17.37
N GLU A 651 -29.35 -18.93 18.24
CA GLU A 651 -29.86 -17.55 18.18
C GLU A 651 -28.78 -16.53 18.53
N LEU A 652 -28.02 -16.74 19.61
CA LEU A 652 -26.88 -15.89 19.96
C LEU A 652 -25.89 -15.80 18.80
N MET A 653 -25.56 -16.92 18.17
CA MET A 653 -24.65 -16.99 17.02
C MET A 653 -25.27 -16.53 15.70
N ASP A 654 -26.58 -16.31 15.65
CA ASP A 654 -27.37 -15.99 14.45
C ASP A 654 -27.13 -17.00 13.30
N HIS A 655 -27.10 -18.29 13.65
CA HIS A 655 -26.98 -19.40 12.72
C HIS A 655 -28.34 -19.76 12.11
N LYS A 656 -28.38 -20.01 10.78
CA LYS A 656 -29.61 -20.46 10.10
C LYS A 656 -29.91 -21.94 10.37
N SER A 657 -28.88 -22.77 10.40
CA SER A 657 -29.00 -24.22 10.58
C SER A 657 -28.58 -24.59 11.99
N ILE A 658 -29.40 -25.40 12.66
CA ILE A 658 -29.07 -25.96 13.98
C ILE A 658 -27.86 -26.90 13.90
N ALA A 659 -27.66 -27.59 12.77
CA ALA A 659 -26.51 -28.48 12.54
C ALA A 659 -25.17 -27.74 12.66
N MET A 660 -25.12 -26.45 12.28
CA MET A 660 -23.90 -25.64 12.45
C MET A 660 -23.61 -25.31 13.91
N THR A 661 -24.62 -25.31 14.79
CA THR A 661 -24.44 -25.04 16.22
C THR A 661 -24.20 -26.34 17.00
N GLN A 662 -24.83 -27.45 16.60
CA GLN A 662 -24.66 -28.76 17.23
C GLN A 662 -23.19 -29.23 17.28
N ARG A 663 -22.38 -28.83 16.29
CA ARG A 663 -20.94 -29.11 16.26
C ARG A 663 -20.14 -28.58 17.47
N TYR A 664 -20.67 -27.66 18.27
CA TYR A 664 -20.03 -27.22 19.54
C TYR A 664 -20.39 -28.10 20.75
N TYR A 665 -21.39 -28.98 20.62
CA TYR A 665 -21.94 -29.82 21.70
C TYR A 665 -21.59 -31.30 21.58
N ASN A 666 -20.75 -31.69 20.62
CA ASN A 666 -20.30 -33.09 20.46
C ASN A 666 -18.86 -33.30 20.99
N PRO A 667 -18.62 -33.45 22.31
CA PRO A 667 -17.35 -33.93 22.86
C PRO A 667 -17.18 -35.46 22.84
N ARG A 668 -18.12 -36.25 22.29
CA ARG A 668 -18.31 -37.67 22.64
C ARG A 668 -17.37 -38.71 22.03
N GLU A 669 -16.33 -38.36 21.28
CA GLU A 669 -15.33 -39.35 20.82
C GLU A 669 -14.04 -39.40 21.66
N LEU A 670 -13.87 -38.53 22.68
CA LEU A 670 -12.59 -38.38 23.38
C LEU A 670 -12.42 -39.10 24.74
N HIS A 671 -13.32 -40.01 25.10
CA HIS A 671 -13.14 -40.87 26.30
C HIS A 671 -13.12 -42.38 26.04
N GLN A 672 -13.06 -42.86 24.79
CA GLN A 672 -12.99 -44.31 24.48
C GLN A 672 -11.76 -44.77 23.68
N ALA A 673 -10.78 -43.92 23.41
CA ALA A 673 -9.49 -44.35 22.87
C ALA A 673 -8.46 -44.53 24.01
N GLY A 674 -8.79 -45.36 24.99
CA GLY A 674 -8.00 -45.52 26.21
C GLY A 674 -8.16 -46.85 26.94
N GLU A 675 -8.74 -47.87 26.32
CA GLU A 675 -8.67 -49.25 26.84
C GLU A 675 -8.01 -50.15 25.80
N LYS A 676 -6.76 -50.51 26.06
CA LYS A 676 -6.10 -51.63 25.41
C LYS A 676 -6.89 -52.89 25.77
N SER A 677 -7.52 -53.54 24.80
CA SER A 677 -7.98 -54.91 25.00
C SER A 677 -6.74 -55.80 25.13
N GLN A 678 -6.52 -56.29 26.35
CA GLN A 678 -5.64 -57.43 26.60
C GLN A 678 -6.31 -58.73 26.11
N VAL A 679 -5.44 -59.70 25.79
CA VAL A 679 -5.68 -61.16 25.68
C VAL A 679 -6.33 -61.65 24.38
N ALA A 680 -5.55 -62.17 23.44
CA ALA A 680 -5.09 -63.57 23.32
C ALA A 680 -4.32 -63.73 22.00
#